data_AF-A0A4Q8QNV3-F1
#
_entry.id   AF-A0A4Q8QNV3-F1
#
_cell.length_a   1.000
_cell.length_b   1.000
_cell.length_c   1.000
_cell.angle_alpha   90.00
_cell.angle_beta   90.00
_cell.angle_gamma   90.00
#
_symmetry.space_group_name_H-M   'P 1'
#
loop_
_entity.id
_entity.type
_entity.pdbx_description
1 polymer ?
#
loop_
_entity_poly.entity_id
_entity_poly.type
_entity_poly.pdbx_seq_one_letter_code
_entity_poly.pdbx_strand_id
1 'polypeptide(L)'
;AAMAANDSLRRATLAIQAQQAVQQAARAAARAAQQANVVPNGLRPGGLQIGSGVIGPNGSVNQNLWKGADLPTERTDGDRVNVDIRQREQKAILSWDTFNVGARTDLRFDQQGNRNWVALNRVLGADARPSQILGSIKADGSVYVINQNGIIFGGTSQVNLGALVASTAKLSNEQFLNNGIYSRYENGTYYPSFTDAGGEVKVEPGALIETKPPAKNTTGGGFVLLLGAAVENAGRISSPQGQVILGAGDDFLLRAGYGTAANQASTTRGHEIVPLLRADSLSGAVTNSGLIYSQQGDITLAGRAIVQDGALVSTTSVNTRGTIHLLNAVSDTNGSVTLGANSLTTILPELDSDATALNSQRDAFVTAVRPVGYDPQFDNLSKLPDRLDQSRIEIVTGGDVVFRGGSITQAQGGQVAVSAIGRVFTGSGATIDVSGTRGVLLPMSANNIEVNIQGNELRDSPANRDQSYLKNADVWIDLRDLVLVPAGTGGYASDRYYTPGGLLEVSGYLSNTAHKIGEWTAVGGTITLSARDVVAQPGSIFNISGGSVTYEGGYIKTSNFVGADGRTYNINNARADMQFTALGGSFVRKHYIQDKVDDVLTEIWASPFGRGRVSQRWEDGNTVGRDAGQLILSTPTSIFEGTILADIVKGERQSGKRPSGATDGYKLGQNTVAQAGTLALGDYGKPGQSPGAPLGFVTDVKFDDHVPSLANALSPNASVPEDRANTAWFDTRQLNSFGLGGLTVTTGGHVAIDAPLTLAPGGQITAAAPVIDVNSTVTVRSGNVSFSNVVDVGTGTLPTIDGMLGVRLNPGAVIDTRGLWTNALLDRGNLSGLAFVDGGNVSLNSPQSVKLSAGSLIDASSGGAILINGKITGGKGGNITLIADVANGFDLLPGDPLVLEGTVRSYGMTKGGTLTISSGSAINISDLPLLADGLLPAGQATTTVLFLDSALVIPAGTQIPFTYSMTVRKALPGEALQMDLMPDFSRGVTVGANWQVPDSLAYVYDSNFTYYSPGTQVPAGTQLLGSAGDLTAGYVVPADAFPNGLAVTPTTVTYAAGSTAAKELSVPTGTRIPAGTILAQTVAIKPPLNLDPGIFKSGFSNYDISSQVGVVVSKNTQVDVTMPVYRTTAASYTVPTGSDPATALEVWTPPLYQENVSTGQLMQRAGASLKLTTDPNAANGSGILIDTGAALRVDPGQSVSIASTGQVTVDGMIS
;
A
#
# COMPACT_ATOMS: atom_id res chain seq x y z
N ALA A 1 20.60 10.97 -9.30
CA ALA A 1 19.58 11.03 -8.24
C ALA A 1 19.76 12.12 -7.19
N ALA A 2 20.91 12.22 -6.48
CA ALA A 2 21.15 13.35 -5.56
C ALA A 2 21.14 14.69 -6.32
N MET A 3 21.66 14.67 -7.56
CA MET A 3 21.47 15.74 -8.53
C MET A 3 19.98 15.98 -8.83
N ALA A 4 19.19 14.94 -9.11
CA ALA A 4 17.77 15.07 -9.49
C ALA A 4 16.85 15.63 -8.39
N ALA A 5 17.04 15.27 -7.11
CA ALA A 5 16.26 15.81 -5.99
C ALA A 5 16.62 17.28 -5.71
N ASN A 6 17.92 17.62 -5.70
CA ASN A 6 18.38 19.01 -5.62
C ASN A 6 17.94 19.81 -6.85
N ASP A 7 17.89 19.18 -8.02
CA ASP A 7 17.38 19.80 -9.25
C ASP A 7 15.88 20.09 -9.16
N SER A 8 15.10 19.22 -8.50
CA SER A 8 13.67 19.42 -8.31
C SER A 8 13.37 20.63 -7.42
N LEU A 9 14.00 20.70 -6.24
CA LEU A 9 13.89 21.86 -5.36
C LEU A 9 14.39 23.13 -6.03
N ARG A 10 15.55 23.07 -6.72
CA ARG A 10 16.10 24.18 -7.48
C ARG A 10 15.15 24.66 -8.58
N ARG A 11 14.54 23.75 -9.34
CA ARG A 11 13.53 24.09 -10.37
C ARG A 11 12.30 24.75 -9.74
N ALA A 12 11.79 24.21 -8.64
CA ALA A 12 10.67 24.82 -7.92
C ALA A 12 11.01 26.23 -7.44
N THR A 13 12.18 26.44 -6.81
CA THR A 13 12.63 27.77 -6.38
C THR A 13 12.77 28.75 -7.56
N LEU A 14 13.39 28.32 -8.67
CA LEU A 14 13.54 29.15 -9.86
C LEU A 14 12.18 29.51 -10.49
N ALA A 15 11.25 28.56 -10.56
CA ALA A 15 9.89 28.81 -11.06
C ALA A 15 9.11 29.79 -10.16
N ILE A 16 9.24 29.67 -8.84
CA ILE A 16 8.64 30.64 -7.90
C ILE A 16 9.24 32.03 -8.10
N GLN A 17 10.57 32.15 -8.21
CA GLN A 17 11.25 33.42 -8.44
C GLN A 17 10.84 34.05 -9.78
N ALA A 18 10.76 33.23 -10.84
CA ALA A 18 10.29 33.68 -12.16
C ALA A 18 8.86 34.20 -12.10
N GLN A 19 7.94 33.47 -11.45
CA GLN A 19 6.56 33.90 -11.26
C GLN A 19 6.49 35.21 -10.46
N GLN A 20 7.25 35.34 -9.38
CA GLN A 20 7.30 36.60 -8.62
C GLN A 20 7.79 37.78 -9.48
N ALA A 21 8.81 37.58 -10.32
CA ALA A 21 9.31 38.61 -11.23
C ALA A 21 8.26 39.00 -12.29
N VAL A 22 7.56 38.02 -12.88
CA VAL A 22 6.44 38.26 -13.82
C VAL A 22 5.35 39.09 -13.16
N GLN A 23 4.96 38.77 -11.92
CA GLN A 23 3.94 39.53 -11.19
C GLN A 23 4.37 40.97 -10.90
N GLN A 24 5.65 41.20 -10.58
CA GLN A 24 6.18 42.55 -10.38
C GLN A 24 6.19 43.37 -11.67
N ALA A 25 6.63 42.77 -12.78
CA ALA A 25 6.65 43.41 -14.09
C ALA A 25 5.22 43.72 -14.59
N ALA A 26 4.30 42.78 -14.45
CA ALA A 26 2.89 42.96 -14.80
C ALA A 26 2.26 44.11 -14.01
N ARG A 27 2.54 44.21 -12.71
CA ARG A 27 2.08 45.34 -11.88
C ARG A 27 2.64 46.68 -12.33
N ALA A 28 3.92 46.73 -12.72
CA ALA A 28 4.53 47.95 -13.24
C ALA A 28 3.89 48.37 -14.57
N ALA A 29 3.64 47.42 -15.48
CA ALA A 29 2.94 47.67 -16.73
C ALA A 29 1.49 48.14 -16.51
N ALA A 30 0.76 47.51 -15.59
CA ALA A 30 -0.59 47.91 -15.23
C ALA A 30 -0.64 49.35 -14.69
N ARG A 31 0.34 49.75 -13.86
CA ARG A 31 0.48 51.14 -13.39
C ARG A 31 0.74 52.14 -14.51
N ALA A 32 1.49 51.76 -15.54
CA ALA A 32 1.71 52.61 -16.71
C ALA A 32 0.43 52.76 -17.57
N ALA A 33 -0.35 51.69 -17.71
CA ALA A 33 -1.60 51.67 -18.47
C ALA A 33 -2.79 52.34 -17.75
N GLN A 34 -2.69 52.58 -16.44
CA GLN A 34 -3.75 53.18 -15.61
C GLN A 34 -4.24 54.55 -16.10
N GLN A 35 -3.48 55.28 -16.93
CA GLN A 35 -3.90 56.56 -17.50
C GLN A 35 -5.11 56.44 -18.44
N ALA A 36 -5.44 55.24 -18.93
CA ALA A 36 -6.53 54.98 -19.86
C ALA A 36 -7.84 54.48 -19.22
N ASN A 37 -7.88 54.25 -17.89
CA ASN A 37 -8.98 53.52 -17.24
C ASN A 37 -10.10 54.43 -16.69
N VAL A 38 -11.36 54.06 -16.91
CA VAL A 38 -12.56 54.94 -16.80
C VAL A 38 -13.26 54.87 -15.43
N VAL A 39 -12.77 54.05 -14.48
CA VAL A 39 -13.41 53.89 -13.16
C VAL A 39 -13.17 55.12 -12.26
N PRO A 40 -14.23 55.83 -11.82
CA PRO A 40 -14.10 56.96 -10.90
C PRO A 40 -13.61 56.51 -9.51
N ASN A 41 -12.79 57.34 -8.84
CA ASN A 41 -12.33 57.05 -7.47
C ASN A 41 -13.43 57.38 -6.41
N GLY A 42 -13.45 56.85 -5.19
CA GLY A 42 -14.37 57.35 -4.15
C GLY A 42 -15.89 57.12 -4.37
N LEU A 43 -16.71 57.86 -3.62
CA LEU A 43 -18.17 57.72 -3.49
C LEU A 43 -18.93 58.53 -4.57
N ARG A 44 -19.02 58.00 -5.78
CA ARG A 44 -19.72 58.66 -6.90
C ARG A 44 -20.23 57.66 -7.92
N PRO A 45 -21.18 58.05 -8.81
CA PRO A 45 -21.73 57.16 -9.82
C PRO A 45 -20.65 56.47 -10.66
N GLY A 46 -20.75 55.15 -10.80
CA GLY A 46 -19.77 54.32 -11.50
C GLY A 46 -18.50 53.96 -10.69
N GLY A 47 -18.30 54.57 -9.51
CA GLY A 47 -17.29 54.18 -8.52
C GLY A 47 -17.91 53.30 -7.42
N LEU A 48 -17.73 53.69 -6.15
CA LEU A 48 -18.51 53.15 -5.04
C LEU A 48 -19.84 53.91 -4.93
N GLN A 49 -20.96 53.26 -5.25
CA GLN A 49 -22.28 53.88 -5.25
C GLN A 49 -23.26 53.09 -4.37
N ILE A 50 -23.74 53.72 -3.30
CA ILE A 50 -24.72 53.14 -2.38
C ILE A 50 -25.97 52.70 -3.16
N GLY A 51 -26.49 51.52 -2.83
CA GLY A 51 -27.60 50.91 -3.54
C GLY A 51 -28.88 51.75 -3.50
N SER A 52 -29.58 51.77 -4.63
CA SER A 52 -30.89 52.37 -4.75
C SER A 52 -31.86 51.76 -3.72
N GLY A 53 -32.55 52.61 -2.96
CA GLY A 53 -33.46 52.18 -1.89
C GLY A 53 -32.81 51.91 -0.53
N VAL A 54 -31.47 52.03 -0.39
CA VAL A 54 -30.79 52.01 0.92
C VAL A 54 -31.19 53.22 1.77
N ILE A 55 -31.19 54.41 1.19
CA ILE A 55 -31.62 55.64 1.85
C ILE A 55 -33.04 55.96 1.38
N GLY A 56 -34.00 55.91 2.31
CA GLY A 56 -35.40 56.22 2.03
C GLY A 56 -35.64 57.72 1.80
N PRO A 57 -36.83 58.11 1.29
CA PRO A 57 -37.14 59.51 0.97
C PRO A 57 -37.03 60.49 2.16
N ASN A 58 -37.14 59.98 3.39
CA ASN A 58 -37.03 60.72 4.64
C ASN A 58 -35.63 60.63 5.29
N GLY A 59 -34.63 60.10 4.60
CA GLY A 59 -33.28 59.91 5.11
C GLY A 59 -33.09 58.68 6.02
N SER A 60 -34.12 57.86 6.21
CA SER A 60 -34.00 56.60 6.97
C SER A 60 -33.20 55.55 6.20
N VAL A 61 -32.42 54.72 6.90
CA VAL A 61 -31.63 53.63 6.31
C VAL A 61 -32.44 52.33 6.33
N ASN A 62 -32.63 51.72 5.17
CA ASN A 62 -33.31 50.43 5.02
C ASN A 62 -32.43 49.29 5.56
N GLN A 63 -32.80 48.77 6.73
CA GLN A 63 -32.05 47.74 7.46
C GLN A 63 -31.96 46.38 6.75
N ASN A 64 -32.74 46.14 5.69
CA ASN A 64 -32.60 44.93 4.86
C ASN A 64 -31.49 45.07 3.81
N LEU A 65 -31.16 46.31 3.43
CA LEU A 65 -30.15 46.62 2.40
C LEU A 65 -28.86 47.18 3.01
N TRP A 66 -28.94 47.84 4.15
CA TRP A 66 -27.78 48.38 4.87
C TRP A 66 -27.94 48.22 6.38
N LYS A 67 -27.10 47.37 6.99
CA LYS A 67 -27.16 47.01 8.41
C LYS A 67 -25.76 46.80 9.00
N GLY A 68 -25.61 47.12 10.28
CA GLY A 68 -24.42 46.75 11.07
C GLY A 68 -23.18 47.61 10.81
N ALA A 69 -23.28 48.67 10.01
CA ALA A 69 -22.22 49.65 9.75
C ALA A 69 -22.80 51.04 9.50
N ASP A 70 -22.00 52.07 9.75
CA ASP A 70 -22.30 53.45 9.38
C ASP A 70 -22.28 53.58 7.83
N LEU A 71 -22.97 54.60 7.27
CA LEU A 71 -22.83 54.94 5.85
C LEU A 71 -21.37 55.32 5.53
N PRO A 72 -20.86 55.03 4.32
CA PRO A 72 -19.45 55.25 3.99
C PRO A 72 -19.14 56.74 4.01
N THR A 73 -17.94 57.08 4.45
CA THR A 73 -17.41 58.44 4.39
C THR A 73 -16.21 58.49 3.48
N GLU A 74 -15.96 59.62 2.82
CA GLU A 74 -14.77 59.80 1.99
C GLU A 74 -13.95 61.01 2.42
N ARG A 75 -12.63 60.91 2.23
CA ARG A 75 -11.66 62.00 2.41
C ARG A 75 -10.61 61.92 1.31
N THR A 76 -10.37 63.03 0.63
CA THR A 76 -9.27 63.13 -0.35
C THR A 76 -7.96 63.38 0.36
N ASP A 77 -6.91 62.67 -0.03
CA ASP A 77 -5.53 62.83 0.43
C ASP A 77 -4.60 62.87 -0.78
N GLY A 78 -4.21 64.08 -1.19
CA GLY A 78 -3.49 64.30 -2.44
C GLY A 78 -4.29 63.85 -3.66
N ASP A 79 -3.71 62.93 -4.45
CA ASP A 79 -4.37 62.33 -5.62
C ASP A 79 -5.17 61.06 -5.28
N ARG A 80 -5.15 60.61 -4.03
CA ARG A 80 -5.88 59.43 -3.54
C ARG A 80 -7.16 59.80 -2.80
N VAL A 81 -8.15 58.92 -2.86
CA VAL A 81 -9.43 59.05 -2.14
C VAL A 81 -9.55 57.92 -1.14
N ASN A 82 -9.54 58.25 0.15
CA ASN A 82 -9.80 57.30 1.23
C ASN A 82 -11.30 57.20 1.45
N VAL A 83 -11.86 55.99 1.36
CA VAL A 83 -13.25 55.69 1.70
C VAL A 83 -13.27 54.79 2.92
N ASP A 84 -13.95 55.21 3.98
CA ASP A 84 -14.01 54.48 5.25
C ASP A 84 -15.44 54.03 5.55
N ILE A 85 -15.56 52.74 5.91
CA ILE A 85 -16.80 52.10 6.36
C ILE A 85 -16.57 51.62 7.79
N ARG A 86 -17.15 52.33 8.75
CA ARG A 86 -17.09 51.95 10.16
C ARG A 86 -18.14 50.89 10.49
N GLN A 87 -17.69 49.66 10.69
CA GLN A 87 -18.56 48.56 11.11
C GLN A 87 -18.87 48.67 12.60
N ARG A 88 -20.11 48.35 12.99
CA ARG A 88 -20.63 48.45 14.38
C ARG A 88 -21.01 47.11 14.98
N GLU A 89 -21.37 46.15 14.13
CA GLU A 89 -21.80 44.80 14.53
C GLU A 89 -20.89 43.73 13.94
N GLN A 90 -20.90 42.52 14.52
CA GLN A 90 -20.09 41.40 14.02
C GLN A 90 -20.39 41.04 12.56
N LYS A 91 -21.64 41.20 12.09
CA LYS A 91 -22.05 40.98 10.71
C LYS A 91 -22.69 42.26 10.15
N ALA A 92 -22.19 42.75 9.03
CA ALA A 92 -22.75 43.89 8.31
C ALA A 92 -23.21 43.50 6.91
N ILE A 93 -24.32 44.09 6.44
CA ILE A 93 -24.85 43.92 5.08
C ILE A 93 -24.87 45.30 4.43
N LEU A 94 -24.23 45.46 3.28
CA LEU A 94 -24.03 46.73 2.59
C LEU A 94 -24.40 46.55 1.12
N SER A 95 -25.50 47.14 0.69
CA SER A 95 -25.97 47.03 -0.69
C SER A 95 -25.54 48.21 -1.54
N TRP A 96 -25.14 47.92 -2.79
CA TRP A 96 -24.51 48.84 -3.72
C TRP A 96 -25.19 48.77 -5.09
N ASP A 97 -25.26 49.90 -5.80
CA ASP A 97 -25.60 49.93 -7.23
C ASP A 97 -24.36 49.60 -8.07
N THR A 98 -23.21 50.15 -7.68
CA THR A 98 -21.89 49.77 -8.21
C THR A 98 -20.88 49.64 -7.07
N PHE A 99 -20.04 48.62 -7.14
CA PHE A 99 -18.93 48.40 -6.21
C PHE A 99 -17.61 48.40 -6.98
N ASN A 100 -17.20 49.56 -7.48
CA ASN A 100 -15.93 49.73 -8.18
C ASN A 100 -14.95 50.51 -7.31
N VAL A 101 -13.73 50.01 -7.14
CA VAL A 101 -12.67 50.67 -6.38
C VAL A 101 -11.66 51.23 -7.37
N GLY A 102 -11.74 52.53 -7.66
CA GLY A 102 -10.85 53.18 -8.63
C GLY A 102 -9.36 53.06 -8.26
N ALA A 103 -8.48 53.20 -9.25
CA ALA A 103 -7.03 53.01 -9.13
C ALA A 103 -6.34 53.82 -8.01
N ARG A 104 -6.93 54.97 -7.65
CA ARG A 104 -6.46 55.86 -6.56
C ARG A 104 -7.44 55.89 -5.38
N THR A 105 -8.25 54.85 -5.22
CA THR A 105 -9.14 54.71 -4.06
C THR A 105 -8.54 53.74 -3.05
N ASP A 106 -8.58 54.12 -1.78
CA ASP A 106 -8.27 53.27 -0.63
C ASP A 106 -9.55 53.03 0.15
N LEU A 107 -10.15 51.85 -0.03
CA LEU A 107 -11.34 51.44 0.70
C LEU A 107 -10.95 50.74 2.00
N ARG A 108 -11.39 51.26 3.14
CA ARG A 108 -11.15 50.68 4.46
C ARG A 108 -12.45 50.27 5.12
N PHE A 109 -12.51 49.02 5.58
CA PHE A 109 -13.51 48.55 6.53
C PHE A 109 -12.91 48.62 7.94
N ASP A 110 -13.33 49.59 8.73
CA ASP A 110 -12.93 49.69 10.14
C ASP A 110 -13.78 48.74 10.99
N GLN A 111 -13.23 47.55 11.24
CA GLN A 111 -13.84 46.49 12.04
C GLN A 111 -13.34 46.51 13.50
N GLN A 112 -12.75 47.63 13.92
CA GLN A 112 -12.34 47.89 15.30
C GLN A 112 -11.35 46.83 15.83
N GLY A 113 -10.50 46.27 14.97
CA GLY A 113 -9.54 45.22 15.31
C GLY A 113 -10.11 43.80 15.42
N ASN A 114 -11.42 43.60 15.19
CA ASN A 114 -12.06 42.29 15.32
C ASN A 114 -11.87 41.45 14.05
N ARG A 115 -11.05 40.40 14.13
CA ARG A 115 -10.76 39.50 13.00
C ARG A 115 -11.91 38.57 12.59
N ASN A 116 -12.87 38.34 13.49
CA ASN A 116 -14.04 37.49 13.25
C ASN A 116 -15.28 38.27 12.75
N TRP A 117 -15.15 39.58 12.50
CA TRP A 117 -16.21 40.39 11.93
C TRP A 117 -16.28 40.20 10.41
N VAL A 118 -17.47 40.34 9.84
CA VAL A 118 -17.72 40.12 8.41
C VAL A 118 -18.56 41.25 7.82
N ALA A 119 -18.09 41.85 6.72
CA ALA A 119 -18.84 42.84 5.94
C ALA A 119 -19.27 42.24 4.60
N LEU A 120 -20.58 42.05 4.39
CA LEU A 120 -21.17 41.58 3.14
C LEU A 120 -21.53 42.75 2.24
N ASN A 121 -20.81 42.91 1.13
CA ASN A 121 -21.07 43.91 0.08
C ASN A 121 -21.82 43.24 -1.08
N ARG A 122 -23.03 43.70 -1.39
CA ARG A 122 -23.88 43.12 -2.44
C ARG A 122 -24.24 44.16 -3.51
N VAL A 123 -24.02 43.83 -4.78
CA VAL A 123 -24.48 44.64 -5.91
C VAL A 123 -25.89 44.20 -6.32
N LEU A 124 -26.84 45.13 -6.44
CA LEU A 124 -28.29 44.84 -6.56
C LEU A 124 -28.84 44.76 -8.01
N GLY A 125 -28.13 45.27 -9.02
CA GLY A 125 -28.66 45.42 -10.39
C GLY A 125 -28.40 44.25 -11.34
N ALA A 126 -29.43 43.83 -12.08
CA ALA A 126 -29.33 42.83 -13.17
C ALA A 126 -28.72 43.40 -14.47
N ASP A 127 -28.77 44.72 -14.66
CA ASP A 127 -28.15 45.44 -15.79
C ASP A 127 -26.75 46.01 -15.43
N ALA A 128 -26.21 45.63 -14.27
CA ALA A 128 -24.96 46.17 -13.77
C ALA A 128 -23.74 45.54 -14.48
N ARG A 129 -22.61 46.24 -14.42
CA ARG A 129 -21.32 45.76 -14.94
C ARG A 129 -20.57 44.95 -13.87
N PRO A 130 -19.57 44.13 -14.26
CA PRO A 130 -18.65 43.53 -13.30
C PRO A 130 -18.04 44.57 -12.35
N SER A 131 -17.85 44.20 -11.08
CA SER A 131 -17.15 45.04 -10.10
C SER A 131 -15.67 45.14 -10.48
N GLN A 132 -15.17 46.35 -10.71
CA GLN A 132 -13.76 46.60 -11.05
C GLN A 132 -13.01 47.13 -9.83
N ILE A 133 -12.11 46.30 -9.29
CA ILE A 133 -11.27 46.61 -8.15
C ILE A 133 -9.87 46.92 -8.67
N LEU A 134 -9.52 48.20 -8.76
CA LEU A 134 -8.24 48.69 -9.30
C LEU A 134 -7.34 49.32 -8.24
N GLY A 135 -7.94 49.84 -7.15
CA GLY A 135 -7.26 50.45 -6.01
C GLY A 135 -6.99 49.48 -4.87
N SER A 136 -7.03 49.98 -3.62
CA SER A 136 -6.77 49.15 -2.43
C SER A 136 -8.02 48.89 -1.59
N ILE A 137 -8.07 47.71 -0.98
CA ILE A 137 -9.09 47.34 0.02
C ILE A 137 -8.37 46.85 1.29
N LYS A 138 -8.74 47.40 2.45
CA LYS A 138 -8.19 47.03 3.75
C LYS A 138 -9.28 46.69 4.76
N ALA A 139 -9.10 45.60 5.51
CA ALA A 139 -10.00 45.24 6.62
C ALA A 139 -9.25 44.52 7.75
N ASP A 140 -9.85 44.45 8.95
CA ASP A 140 -9.29 43.68 10.07
C ASP A 140 -9.71 42.21 10.05
N GLY A 141 -10.99 41.97 9.75
CA GLY A 141 -11.64 40.68 9.57
C GLY A 141 -12.04 40.46 8.10
N SER A 142 -13.22 39.90 7.88
CA SER A 142 -13.64 39.38 6.58
C SER A 142 -14.42 40.39 5.75
N VAL A 143 -14.21 40.39 4.44
CA VAL A 143 -14.98 41.18 3.46
C VAL A 143 -15.52 40.24 2.39
N TYR A 144 -16.83 40.24 2.19
CA TYR A 144 -17.50 39.52 1.11
C TYR A 144 -17.95 40.52 0.05
N VAL A 145 -17.68 40.23 -1.22
CA VAL A 145 -18.09 41.02 -2.38
C VAL A 145 -18.91 40.11 -3.28
N ILE A 146 -20.20 40.40 -3.42
CA ILE A 146 -21.15 39.61 -4.22
C ILE A 146 -21.64 40.46 -5.39
N ASN A 147 -21.30 40.07 -6.62
CA ASN A 147 -21.81 40.69 -7.84
C ASN A 147 -22.01 39.63 -8.93
N GLN A 148 -23.28 39.34 -9.26
CA GLN A 148 -23.62 38.30 -10.24
C GLN A 148 -23.09 38.57 -11.65
N ASN A 149 -22.78 39.83 -11.97
CA ASN A 149 -22.29 40.23 -13.29
C ASN A 149 -20.80 39.94 -13.47
N GLY A 150 -20.05 39.72 -12.39
CA GLY A 150 -18.61 39.47 -12.40
C GLY A 150 -17.83 40.36 -11.43
N ILE A 151 -16.60 39.96 -11.13
CA ILE A 151 -15.66 40.69 -10.26
C ILE A 151 -14.27 40.62 -10.89
N ILE A 152 -13.64 41.77 -11.11
CA ILE A 152 -12.31 41.90 -11.71
C ILE A 152 -11.38 42.61 -10.74
N PHE A 153 -10.33 41.93 -10.30
CA PHE A 153 -9.20 42.54 -9.57
C PHE A 153 -8.14 42.92 -10.59
N GLY A 154 -8.04 44.21 -10.90
CA GLY A 154 -7.11 44.71 -11.92
C GLY A 154 -5.66 44.63 -11.48
N GLY A 155 -4.72 44.67 -12.44
CA GLY A 155 -3.29 44.42 -12.21
C GLY A 155 -2.57 45.34 -11.21
N THR A 156 -3.20 46.43 -10.77
CA THR A 156 -2.69 47.34 -9.74
C THR A 156 -3.32 47.18 -8.37
N SER A 157 -4.35 46.35 -8.26
CA SER A 157 -5.14 46.20 -7.05
C SER A 157 -4.34 45.60 -5.90
N GLN A 158 -4.65 46.06 -4.68
CA GLN A 158 -4.03 45.58 -3.46
C GLN A 158 -5.09 45.34 -2.39
N VAL A 159 -5.35 44.08 -2.11
CA VAL A 159 -6.39 43.64 -1.18
C VAL A 159 -5.73 43.00 0.03
N ASN A 160 -5.90 43.58 1.22
CA ASN A 160 -5.29 43.09 2.46
C ASN A 160 -6.32 43.03 3.60
N LEU A 161 -6.65 41.84 4.07
CA LEU A 161 -7.81 41.63 4.94
C LEU A 161 -7.69 40.34 5.75
N GLY A 162 -8.63 40.09 6.67
CA GLY A 162 -8.68 38.84 7.45
C GLY A 162 -9.10 37.65 6.61
N ALA A 163 -10.14 37.79 5.78
CA ALA A 163 -10.57 36.79 4.78
C ALA A 163 -11.39 37.45 3.67
N LEU A 164 -11.34 36.91 2.44
CA LEU A 164 -12.06 37.41 1.27
C LEU A 164 -13.04 36.35 0.78
N VAL A 165 -14.28 36.75 0.51
CA VAL A 165 -15.17 36.01 -0.40
C VAL A 165 -15.48 36.94 -1.57
N ALA A 166 -15.12 36.58 -2.79
CA ALA A 166 -15.56 37.27 -3.99
C ALA A 166 -16.40 36.29 -4.80
N SER A 167 -17.69 36.55 -4.94
CA SER A 167 -18.63 35.60 -5.53
C SER A 167 -19.53 36.26 -6.56
N THR A 168 -19.75 35.57 -7.68
CA THR A 168 -20.85 35.89 -8.61
C THR A 168 -22.10 35.06 -8.35
N ALA A 169 -22.06 34.12 -7.41
CA ALA A 169 -23.23 33.46 -6.84
C ALA A 169 -23.80 34.26 -5.67
N LYS A 170 -25.13 34.33 -5.57
CA LYS A 170 -25.88 34.99 -4.52
C LYS A 170 -25.65 34.33 -3.17
N LEU A 171 -25.56 35.16 -2.13
CA LEU A 171 -25.66 34.76 -0.73
C LEU A 171 -26.85 35.51 -0.12
N SER A 172 -27.91 34.80 0.30
CA SER A 172 -29.10 35.44 0.87
C SER A 172 -28.79 36.05 2.23
N ASN A 173 -29.57 37.07 2.64
CA ASN A 173 -29.43 37.67 3.98
C ASN A 173 -29.61 36.62 5.09
N GLU A 174 -30.60 35.74 4.94
CA GLU A 174 -30.89 34.68 5.90
C GLU A 174 -29.72 33.69 6.02
N GLN A 175 -29.21 33.21 4.88
CA GLN A 175 -28.06 32.30 4.85
C GLN A 175 -26.82 32.95 5.50
N PHE A 176 -26.50 34.19 5.14
CA PHE A 176 -25.39 34.94 5.73
C PHE A 176 -25.52 35.12 7.26
N LEU A 177 -26.71 35.50 7.73
CA LEU A 177 -26.96 35.78 9.14
C LEU A 177 -26.98 34.50 9.99
N ASN A 178 -27.61 33.43 9.49
CA ASN A 178 -27.84 32.21 10.28
C ASN A 178 -26.70 31.19 10.14
N ASN A 179 -26.20 30.96 8.93
CA ASN A 179 -25.25 29.88 8.61
C ASN A 179 -23.91 30.38 8.06
N GLY A 180 -23.80 31.67 7.74
CA GLY A 180 -22.60 32.24 7.12
C GLY A 180 -22.36 31.64 5.72
N ILE A 181 -21.14 31.16 5.48
CA ILE A 181 -20.75 30.55 4.20
C ILE A 181 -21.10 29.06 4.09
N TYR A 182 -21.47 28.41 5.19
CA TYR A 182 -21.65 26.96 5.22
C TYR A 182 -23.05 26.55 4.78
N SER A 183 -23.12 25.49 4.00
CA SER A 183 -24.35 24.84 3.60
C SER A 183 -25.19 24.44 4.81
N ARG A 184 -26.48 24.74 4.73
CA ARG A 184 -27.46 24.22 5.69
C ARG A 184 -27.55 22.70 5.54
N TYR A 185 -27.50 21.97 6.64
CA TYR A 185 -27.61 20.51 6.66
C TYR A 185 -28.93 20.11 7.33
N GLU A 186 -29.84 19.51 6.56
CA GLU A 186 -31.16 19.08 7.03
C GLU A 186 -31.52 17.72 6.41
N ASN A 187 -32.10 16.82 7.21
CA ASN A 187 -32.56 15.49 6.78
C ASN A 187 -31.51 14.66 6.02
N GLY A 188 -30.23 14.79 6.37
CA GLY A 188 -29.16 14.05 5.71
C GLY A 188 -28.66 14.67 4.40
N THR A 189 -29.01 15.93 4.11
CA THR A 189 -28.65 16.60 2.85
C THR A 189 -28.14 18.01 3.09
N TYR A 190 -27.06 18.38 2.40
CA TYR A 190 -26.54 19.73 2.31
C TYR A 190 -27.25 20.53 1.22
N TYR A 191 -27.69 21.75 1.56
CA TYR A 191 -28.25 22.72 0.62
C TYR A 191 -27.21 23.77 0.24
N PRO A 192 -27.16 24.23 -1.02
CA PRO A 192 -26.20 25.25 -1.45
C PRO A 192 -26.26 26.53 -0.61
N SER A 193 -25.09 26.99 -0.15
CA SER A 193 -24.98 28.27 0.57
C SER A 193 -24.84 29.45 -0.38
N PHE A 194 -24.28 29.21 -1.57
CA PHE A 194 -24.22 30.18 -2.66
C PHE A 194 -24.96 29.62 -3.88
N THR A 195 -25.81 30.44 -4.51
CA THR A 195 -26.64 30.02 -5.64
C THR A 195 -26.67 31.01 -6.80
N ASP A 196 -27.01 30.55 -8.00
CA ASP A 196 -27.15 31.38 -9.20
C ASP A 196 -25.87 32.16 -9.57
N ALA A 197 -24.74 31.48 -9.70
CA ALA A 197 -23.56 32.09 -10.29
C ALA A 197 -23.85 32.55 -11.73
N GLY A 198 -23.44 33.77 -12.07
CA GLY A 198 -23.65 34.35 -13.40
C GLY A 198 -22.35 34.64 -14.16
N GLY A 199 -21.55 35.55 -13.62
CA GLY A 199 -20.32 36.05 -14.24
C GLY A 199 -19.04 35.36 -13.75
N GLU A 200 -17.92 35.89 -14.24
CA GLU A 200 -16.56 35.46 -13.90
C GLU A 200 -15.97 36.22 -12.70
N VAL A 201 -15.16 35.54 -11.88
CA VAL A 201 -14.22 36.19 -10.96
C VAL A 201 -12.81 36.13 -11.54
N LYS A 202 -12.25 37.28 -11.89
CA LYS A 202 -10.95 37.41 -12.56
C LYS A 202 -9.95 38.19 -11.73
N VAL A 203 -8.76 37.63 -11.54
CA VAL A 203 -7.61 38.29 -10.91
C VAL A 203 -6.54 38.49 -11.96
N GLU A 204 -6.33 39.74 -12.40
CA GLU A 204 -5.42 40.07 -13.50
C GLU A 204 -3.93 39.99 -13.09
N PRO A 205 -3.01 39.83 -14.08
CA PRO A 205 -1.57 39.88 -13.82
C PRO A 205 -1.14 41.12 -13.03
N GLY A 206 -0.40 40.92 -11.95
CA GLY A 206 0.07 41.99 -11.05
C GLY A 206 -0.85 42.30 -9.87
N ALA A 207 -2.13 41.92 -9.92
CA ALA A 207 -3.06 42.05 -8.79
C ALA A 207 -2.54 41.29 -7.56
N LEU A 208 -2.83 41.81 -6.37
CA LEU A 208 -2.40 41.21 -5.10
C LEU A 208 -3.56 41.06 -4.13
N ILE A 209 -3.80 39.82 -3.70
CA ILE A 209 -4.75 39.48 -2.63
C ILE A 209 -3.97 38.81 -1.51
N GLU A 210 -4.01 39.39 -0.31
CA GLU A 210 -3.32 38.87 0.87
C GLU A 210 -4.26 38.78 2.06
N THR A 211 -4.23 37.65 2.76
CA THR A 211 -4.81 37.55 4.09
C THR A 211 -3.77 37.78 5.18
N LYS A 212 -4.20 38.31 6.32
CA LYS A 212 -3.31 38.48 7.48
C LYS A 212 -2.89 37.11 8.05
N PRO A 213 -1.62 36.93 8.43
CA PRO A 213 -1.20 35.72 9.16
C PRO A 213 -1.95 35.63 10.49
N PRO A 214 -2.17 34.42 11.04
CA PRO A 214 -2.89 34.25 12.29
C PRO A 214 -2.14 34.89 13.46
N ALA A 215 -2.88 35.27 14.51
CA ALA A 215 -2.28 35.89 15.70
C ALA A 215 -1.52 34.88 16.58
N LYS A 216 -1.84 33.58 16.44
CA LYS A 216 -1.21 32.46 17.15
C LYS A 216 -1.08 31.26 16.21
N ASN A 217 -0.03 30.47 16.39
CA ASN A 217 0.21 29.24 15.62
C ASN A 217 -0.85 28.14 15.85
N THR A 218 -1.69 28.29 16.88
CA THR A 218 -2.80 27.36 17.19
C THR A 218 -4.12 27.75 16.51
N THR A 219 -4.19 28.94 15.90
CA THR A 219 -5.35 29.40 15.14
C THR A 219 -5.05 29.34 13.65
N GLY A 220 -5.99 28.85 12.84
CA GLY A 220 -5.86 28.89 11.37
C GLY A 220 -5.77 30.33 10.86
N GLY A 221 -5.08 30.50 9.74
CA GLY A 221 -5.01 31.75 8.99
C GLY A 221 -6.33 32.12 8.32
N GLY A 222 -6.33 33.25 7.62
CA GLY A 222 -7.45 33.69 6.80
C GLY A 222 -7.75 32.77 5.62
N PHE A 223 -8.80 33.08 4.86
CA PHE A 223 -9.05 32.40 3.59
C PHE A 223 -9.41 33.37 2.47
N VAL A 224 -9.17 32.95 1.23
CA VAL A 224 -9.64 33.61 0.01
C VAL A 224 -10.52 32.63 -0.74
N LEU A 225 -11.80 32.97 -0.93
CA LEU A 225 -12.79 32.16 -1.62
C LEU A 225 -13.30 32.92 -2.85
N LEU A 226 -12.90 32.51 -4.04
CA LEU A 226 -13.34 33.08 -5.31
C LEU A 226 -14.35 32.12 -5.95
N LEU A 227 -15.60 32.57 -6.13
CA LEU A 227 -16.70 31.75 -6.64
C LEU A 227 -17.34 32.39 -7.88
N GLY A 228 -17.48 31.64 -8.97
CA GLY A 228 -18.14 32.18 -10.16
C GLY A 228 -18.67 31.14 -11.12
N ALA A 229 -19.31 31.56 -12.20
CA ALA A 229 -19.55 30.66 -13.34
C ALA A 229 -18.21 30.23 -13.97
N ALA A 230 -17.22 31.12 -13.92
CA ALA A 230 -15.81 30.87 -14.19
C ALA A 230 -14.92 31.62 -13.18
N VAL A 231 -13.71 31.12 -12.94
CA VAL A 231 -12.71 31.77 -12.08
C VAL A 231 -11.34 31.72 -12.75
N GLU A 232 -10.70 32.88 -12.90
CA GLU A 232 -9.34 33.01 -13.44
C GLU A 232 -8.44 33.74 -12.44
N ASN A 233 -7.32 33.13 -12.06
CA ASN A 233 -6.23 33.79 -11.36
C ASN A 233 -4.97 33.87 -12.23
N ALA A 234 -4.62 35.08 -12.64
CA ALA A 234 -3.35 35.43 -13.26
C ALA A 234 -2.48 36.34 -12.37
N GLY A 235 -3.01 36.78 -11.22
CA GLY A 235 -2.30 37.62 -10.24
C GLY A 235 -1.59 36.82 -9.15
N ARG A 236 -1.41 37.44 -7.97
CA ARG A 236 -0.85 36.78 -6.78
C ARG A 236 -1.87 36.73 -5.63
N ILE A 237 -2.10 35.53 -5.11
CA ILE A 237 -2.92 35.29 -3.91
C ILE A 237 -2.03 34.67 -2.83
N SER A 238 -2.05 35.23 -1.62
CA SER A 238 -1.27 34.74 -0.47
C SER A 238 -2.13 34.59 0.77
N SER A 239 -2.15 33.41 1.36
CA SER A 239 -2.94 33.11 2.57
C SER A 239 -2.15 32.30 3.60
N PRO A 240 -1.19 32.89 4.33
CA PRO A 240 -0.33 32.16 5.27
C PRO A 240 -1.12 31.44 6.35
N GLN A 241 -0.82 30.16 6.57
CA GLN A 241 -1.50 29.21 7.46
C GLN A 241 -3.01 29.12 7.23
N GLY A 242 -3.46 29.56 6.05
CA GLY A 242 -4.85 29.74 5.70
C GLY A 242 -5.24 28.87 4.51
N GLN A 243 -6.24 29.33 3.74
CA GLN A 243 -6.72 28.61 2.58
C GLN A 243 -7.01 29.52 1.39
N VAL A 244 -6.73 29.05 0.17
CA VAL A 244 -7.23 29.67 -1.06
C VAL A 244 -8.11 28.69 -1.82
N ILE A 245 -9.34 29.10 -2.16
CA ILE A 245 -10.30 28.32 -2.93
C ILE A 245 -10.69 29.10 -4.18
N LEU A 246 -10.53 28.48 -5.35
CA LEU A 246 -11.12 28.91 -6.62
C LEU A 246 -12.21 27.90 -6.99
N GLY A 247 -13.48 28.32 -6.96
CA GLY A 247 -14.63 27.46 -7.25
C GLY A 247 -15.42 27.98 -8.45
N ALA A 248 -15.61 27.15 -9.47
CA ALA A 248 -16.47 27.48 -10.61
C ALA A 248 -17.64 26.49 -10.76
N GLY A 249 -18.85 26.99 -10.87
CA GLY A 249 -20.10 26.23 -10.95
C GLY A 249 -21.31 27.16 -10.94
N ASP A 250 -22.53 26.60 -10.95
CA ASP A 250 -23.78 27.37 -10.86
C ASP A 250 -24.20 27.61 -9.40
N ASP A 251 -24.03 26.61 -8.55
CA ASP A 251 -24.34 26.64 -7.12
C ASP A 251 -23.19 25.99 -6.33
N PHE A 252 -23.07 26.25 -5.01
CA PHE A 252 -21.94 25.74 -4.22
C PHE A 252 -22.37 25.17 -2.87
N LEU A 253 -21.93 23.94 -2.60
CA LEU A 253 -21.96 23.34 -1.26
C LEU A 253 -20.67 23.67 -0.54
N LEU A 254 -20.75 24.09 0.72
CA LEU A 254 -19.58 24.29 1.58
C LEU A 254 -19.80 23.68 2.97
N ARG A 255 -18.79 22.99 3.49
CA ARG A 255 -18.75 22.54 4.89
C ARG A 255 -17.37 22.76 5.50
N ALA A 256 -17.30 22.67 6.82
CA ALA A 256 -16.01 22.68 7.51
C ALA A 256 -15.21 21.42 7.16
N GLY A 257 -13.91 21.58 6.91
CA GLY A 257 -12.98 20.48 6.73
C GLY A 257 -12.61 19.81 8.06
N TYR A 258 -11.41 19.25 8.12
CA TYR A 258 -10.90 18.46 9.24
C TYR A 258 -10.97 19.21 10.58
N GLY A 259 -11.70 18.63 11.52
CA GLY A 259 -11.74 19.05 12.93
C GLY A 259 -11.73 17.85 13.87
N THR A 260 -11.30 18.07 15.12
CA THR A 260 -11.24 17.01 16.14
C THR A 260 -12.63 16.42 16.47
N ALA A 261 -13.68 17.22 16.33
CA ALA A 261 -15.07 16.82 16.61
C ALA A 261 -15.95 16.71 15.35
N ALA A 262 -15.45 17.05 14.17
CA ALA A 262 -16.25 17.13 12.94
C ALA A 262 -15.41 16.82 11.70
N ASN A 263 -16.03 16.17 10.71
CA ASN A 263 -15.44 15.85 9.41
C ASN A 263 -14.00 15.27 9.50
N GLN A 264 -13.81 14.32 10.42
CA GLN A 264 -12.49 13.74 10.71
C GLN A 264 -11.86 13.05 9.49
N ALA A 265 -12.66 12.69 8.48
CA ALA A 265 -12.20 12.07 7.23
C ALA A 265 -11.70 13.07 6.17
N SER A 266 -11.87 14.38 6.40
CA SER A 266 -11.46 15.42 5.45
C SER A 266 -9.94 15.46 5.28
N THR A 267 -9.50 15.60 4.04
CA THR A 267 -8.08 15.88 3.72
C THR A 267 -7.76 17.37 3.80
N THR A 268 -8.76 18.25 3.86
CA THR A 268 -8.64 19.71 3.91
C THR A 268 -8.83 20.21 5.35
N ARG A 269 -7.97 21.08 5.87
CA ARG A 269 -8.15 21.64 7.22
C ARG A 269 -9.15 22.80 7.24
N GLY A 270 -9.17 23.61 6.18
CA GLY A 270 -10.07 24.76 6.02
C GLY A 270 -11.52 24.37 5.72
N HIS A 271 -11.99 24.76 4.53
CA HIS A 271 -13.34 24.53 4.03
C HIS A 271 -13.30 23.54 2.87
N GLU A 272 -14.24 22.59 2.87
CA GLU A 272 -14.50 21.75 1.70
C GLU A 272 -15.59 22.39 0.84
N ILE A 273 -15.45 22.27 -0.48
CA ILE A 273 -16.34 22.86 -1.47
C ILE A 273 -16.73 21.84 -2.54
N VAL A 274 -17.98 21.91 -2.98
CA VAL A 274 -18.49 21.23 -4.17
C VAL A 274 -19.22 22.24 -5.05
N PRO A 275 -18.66 22.59 -6.21
CA PRO A 275 -19.41 23.29 -7.25
C PRO A 275 -20.44 22.34 -7.87
N LEU A 276 -21.69 22.80 -7.98
CA LEU A 276 -22.78 22.10 -8.63
C LEU A 276 -23.04 22.73 -9.99
N LEU A 277 -23.37 21.89 -10.97
CA LEU A 277 -23.70 22.30 -12.33
C LEU A 277 -25.12 21.85 -12.65
N ARG A 278 -25.91 22.75 -13.22
CA ARG A 278 -27.22 22.43 -13.76
C ARG A 278 -27.06 21.69 -15.08
N ALA A 279 -28.12 21.00 -15.50
CA ALA A 279 -28.14 20.35 -16.80
C ALA A 279 -27.77 21.35 -17.91
N ASP A 280 -26.89 20.93 -18.83
CA ASP A 280 -26.39 21.71 -19.97
C ASP A 280 -25.64 23.02 -19.64
N SER A 281 -25.27 23.23 -18.36
CA SER A 281 -24.49 24.40 -17.97
C SER A 281 -23.09 24.41 -18.61
N LEU A 282 -22.65 25.60 -19.04
CA LEU A 282 -21.28 25.88 -19.53
C LEU A 282 -20.37 26.44 -18.43
N SER A 283 -20.89 26.62 -17.21
CA SER A 283 -20.11 27.01 -16.04
C SER A 283 -19.06 25.94 -15.68
N GLY A 284 -18.14 26.29 -14.79
CA GLY A 284 -17.19 25.34 -14.21
C GLY A 284 -15.75 25.47 -14.70
N ALA A 285 -15.39 26.57 -15.38
CA ALA A 285 -14.00 26.81 -15.77
C ALA A 285 -13.19 27.44 -14.62
N VAL A 286 -12.10 26.79 -14.20
CA VAL A 286 -11.13 27.33 -13.24
C VAL A 286 -9.74 27.35 -13.88
N THR A 287 -9.12 28.53 -13.97
CA THR A 287 -7.76 28.68 -14.49
C THR A 287 -6.86 29.39 -13.48
N ASN A 288 -5.66 28.84 -13.25
CA ASN A 288 -4.60 29.53 -12.53
C ASN A 288 -3.36 29.64 -13.42
N SER A 289 -3.04 30.84 -13.89
CA SER A 289 -1.78 31.20 -14.58
C SER A 289 -0.87 32.08 -13.72
N GLY A 290 -1.36 32.51 -12.55
CA GLY A 290 -0.63 33.32 -11.58
C GLY A 290 0.05 32.51 -10.47
N LEU A 291 0.30 33.17 -9.32
CA LEU A 291 0.91 32.57 -8.13
C LEU A 291 -0.09 32.50 -6.97
N ILE A 292 -0.33 31.30 -6.45
CA ILE A 292 -1.06 31.07 -5.21
C ILE A 292 -0.10 30.50 -4.17
N TYR A 293 0.01 31.15 -3.02
CA TYR A 293 0.88 30.76 -1.91
C TYR A 293 0.11 30.60 -0.61
N SER A 294 0.18 29.42 0.01
CA SER A 294 -0.48 29.11 1.29
C SER A 294 0.49 28.37 2.21
N GLN A 295 1.36 29.12 2.90
CA GLN A 295 2.35 28.55 3.83
C GLN A 295 1.68 27.69 4.90
N GLN A 296 2.03 26.41 5.05
CA GLN A 296 1.38 25.45 5.96
C GLN A 296 -0.16 25.45 5.84
N GLY A 297 -0.68 25.69 4.64
CA GLY A 297 -2.11 25.86 4.39
C GLY A 297 -2.60 25.05 3.20
N ASP A 298 -3.87 25.26 2.88
CA ASP A 298 -4.59 24.51 1.85
C ASP A 298 -4.81 25.37 0.59
N ILE A 299 -4.77 24.74 -0.59
CA ILE A 299 -5.13 25.38 -1.86
C ILE A 299 -6.11 24.47 -2.61
N THR A 300 -7.26 24.98 -3.02
CA THR A 300 -8.30 24.20 -3.70
C THR A 300 -8.73 24.89 -5.00
N LEU A 301 -8.66 24.19 -6.13
CA LEU A 301 -9.29 24.58 -7.39
C LEU A 301 -10.39 23.56 -7.67
N ALA A 302 -11.64 24.00 -7.78
CA ALA A 302 -12.79 23.12 -7.95
C ALA A 302 -13.72 23.59 -9.08
N GLY A 303 -14.03 22.71 -10.03
CA GLY A 303 -14.90 23.02 -11.18
C GLY A 303 -15.03 21.85 -12.16
N ARG A 304 -15.64 22.10 -13.33
CA ARG A 304 -15.68 21.15 -14.45
C ARG A 304 -14.32 21.05 -15.16
N ALA A 305 -13.80 22.17 -15.62
CA ALA A 305 -12.57 22.25 -16.40
C ALA A 305 -11.52 23.04 -15.62
N ILE A 306 -10.51 22.35 -15.10
CA ILE A 306 -9.45 22.95 -14.28
C ILE A 306 -8.16 23.00 -15.09
N VAL A 307 -7.60 24.21 -15.23
CA VAL A 307 -6.30 24.44 -15.86
C VAL A 307 -5.36 25.10 -14.86
N GLN A 308 -4.36 24.34 -14.41
CA GLN A 308 -3.22 24.89 -13.68
C GLN A 308 -2.12 25.16 -14.72
N ASP A 309 -1.75 26.41 -14.95
CA ASP A 309 -0.61 26.81 -15.83
C ASP A 309 0.34 27.84 -15.15
N GLY A 310 0.19 28.03 -13.84
CA GLY A 310 0.97 28.97 -13.02
C GLY A 310 1.71 28.27 -11.89
N ALA A 311 1.73 28.86 -10.69
CA ALA A 311 2.30 28.26 -9.49
C ALA A 311 1.26 28.12 -8.36
N LEU A 312 1.09 26.89 -7.84
CA LEU A 312 0.44 26.60 -6.57
C LEU A 312 1.52 26.13 -5.58
N VAL A 313 1.70 26.85 -4.48
CA VAL A 313 2.78 26.61 -3.52
C VAL A 313 2.22 26.55 -2.11
N SER A 314 2.34 25.38 -1.49
CA SER A 314 2.12 25.20 -0.05
C SER A 314 3.42 24.75 0.63
N THR A 315 3.45 24.79 1.96
CA THR A 315 4.57 24.26 2.75
C THR A 315 4.07 23.29 3.81
N THR A 316 4.96 22.46 4.35
CA THR A 316 4.61 21.50 5.40
C THR A 316 5.57 21.62 6.58
N SER A 317 5.04 21.50 7.79
CA SER A 317 5.79 21.40 9.05
C SER A 317 5.29 20.18 9.83
N VAL A 318 5.99 19.83 10.91
CA VAL A 318 5.56 18.76 11.82
C VAL A 318 4.23 19.04 12.53
N ASN A 319 3.83 20.31 12.64
CA ASN A 319 2.59 20.72 13.31
C ASN A 319 1.40 20.81 12.36
N THR A 320 1.65 21.06 11.09
CA THR A 320 0.62 21.31 10.10
C THR A 320 1.14 20.91 8.73
N ARG A 321 0.44 19.94 8.11
CA ARG A 321 0.69 19.53 6.74
C ARG A 321 0.09 20.55 5.76
N GLY A 322 0.78 20.77 4.65
CA GLY A 322 0.22 21.48 3.50
C GLY A 322 -0.57 20.54 2.61
N THR A 323 -1.62 21.05 1.96
CA THR A 323 -2.39 20.29 0.96
C THR A 323 -2.75 21.13 -0.27
N ILE A 324 -2.87 20.49 -1.42
CA ILE A 324 -3.35 21.09 -2.67
C ILE A 324 -4.37 20.16 -3.32
N HIS A 325 -5.51 20.70 -3.73
CA HIS A 325 -6.64 19.96 -4.27
C HIS A 325 -7.08 20.50 -5.63
N LEU A 326 -7.16 19.64 -6.64
CA LEU A 326 -7.74 19.94 -7.96
C LEU A 326 -8.96 19.02 -8.16
N LEU A 327 -10.16 19.58 -7.95
CA LEU A 327 -11.36 18.79 -7.69
C LEU A 327 -12.46 19.01 -8.73
N ASN A 328 -12.76 17.97 -9.46
CA ASN A 328 -13.95 17.84 -10.29
C ASN A 328 -14.78 16.66 -9.77
N ALA A 329 -16.12 16.81 -9.77
CA ALA A 329 -17.02 15.74 -9.35
C ALA A 329 -16.81 14.48 -10.20
N VAL A 330 -16.69 13.30 -9.57
CA VAL A 330 -16.52 12.04 -10.30
C VAL A 330 -17.75 11.68 -11.14
N SER A 331 -18.93 12.20 -10.77
CA SER A 331 -20.14 12.07 -11.58
C SER A 331 -20.13 12.94 -12.84
N ASP A 332 -19.28 13.97 -12.94
CA ASP A 332 -19.15 14.81 -14.13
C ASP A 332 -18.10 14.26 -15.10
N THR A 333 -18.55 13.37 -15.99
CA THR A 333 -17.68 12.74 -17.00
C THR A 333 -17.18 13.69 -18.10
N ASN A 334 -17.71 14.91 -18.16
CA ASN A 334 -17.17 15.98 -19.02
C ASN A 334 -16.06 16.79 -18.33
N GLY A 335 -15.75 16.46 -17.08
CA GLY A 335 -14.72 17.14 -16.31
C GLY A 335 -13.31 16.89 -16.82
N SER A 336 -12.39 17.79 -16.48
CA SER A 336 -10.97 17.61 -16.79
C SER A 336 -10.08 18.40 -15.84
N VAL A 337 -8.86 17.88 -15.62
CA VAL A 337 -7.79 18.58 -14.92
C VAL A 337 -6.54 18.58 -15.81
N THR A 338 -6.06 19.76 -16.19
CA THR A 338 -4.83 19.92 -16.97
C THR A 338 -3.79 20.68 -16.16
N LEU A 339 -2.62 20.06 -15.99
CA LEU A 339 -1.40 20.71 -15.52
C LEU A 339 -0.56 21.10 -16.74
N GLY A 340 -0.51 22.39 -17.02
CA GLY A 340 0.09 23.01 -18.19
C GLY A 340 1.62 22.88 -18.23
N ALA A 341 2.22 23.18 -19.38
CA ALA A 341 3.65 22.94 -19.60
C ALA A 341 4.56 23.77 -18.67
N ASN A 342 4.07 24.90 -18.15
CA ASN A 342 4.80 25.76 -17.23
C ASN A 342 4.30 25.66 -15.78
N SER A 343 3.42 24.67 -15.50
CA SER A 343 2.81 24.50 -14.20
C SER A 343 3.82 24.07 -13.13
N LEU A 344 3.72 24.70 -11.97
CA LEU A 344 4.32 24.25 -10.72
C LEU A 344 3.22 24.03 -9.69
N THR A 345 3.02 22.78 -9.28
CA THR A 345 2.14 22.42 -8.15
C THR A 345 3.00 21.75 -7.09
N THR A 346 3.36 22.48 -6.03
CA THR A 346 4.38 22.02 -5.08
C THR A 346 4.02 22.21 -3.61
N ILE A 347 4.42 21.23 -2.79
CA ILE A 347 4.41 21.32 -1.33
C ILE A 347 5.84 21.09 -0.83
N LEU A 348 6.41 22.11 -0.17
CA LEU A 348 7.80 22.09 0.28
C LEU A 348 7.90 21.92 1.81
N PRO A 349 8.81 21.09 2.32
CA PRO A 349 9.07 21.00 3.75
C PRO A 349 9.79 22.25 4.25
N GLU A 350 9.38 22.76 5.42
CA GLU A 350 10.05 23.89 6.06
C GLU A 350 11.28 23.43 6.86
N LEU A 351 12.35 23.12 6.13
CA LEU A 351 13.58 22.55 6.71
C LEU A 351 14.28 23.49 7.72
N ASP A 352 14.12 24.80 7.55
CA ASP A 352 14.70 25.82 8.44
C ASP A 352 13.83 26.10 9.70
N SER A 353 12.70 25.42 9.85
CA SER A 353 11.80 25.60 10.99
C SER A 353 12.37 24.99 12.28
N ASP A 354 12.10 25.65 13.42
CA ASP A 354 12.38 25.13 14.76
C ASP A 354 11.22 24.31 15.35
N ALA A 355 10.13 24.14 14.60
CA ALA A 355 9.03 23.28 15.01
C ALA A 355 9.49 21.82 15.13
N THR A 356 9.15 21.18 16.25
CA THR A 356 9.42 19.76 16.51
C THR A 356 8.13 19.04 16.91
N ALA A 357 8.05 17.75 16.59
CA ALA A 357 6.97 16.87 17.05
C ALA A 357 7.53 15.55 17.58
N LEU A 358 6.80 14.93 18.50
CA LEU A 358 7.19 13.66 19.13
C LEU A 358 6.94 12.48 18.18
N ASN A 359 7.72 11.41 18.32
CA ASN A 359 7.46 10.15 17.59
C ASN A 359 6.06 9.60 17.87
N SER A 360 5.57 9.71 19.11
CA SER A 360 4.20 9.33 19.47
C SER A 360 3.13 10.11 18.71
N GLN A 361 3.38 11.39 18.41
CA GLN A 361 2.48 12.21 17.60
C GLN A 361 2.49 11.75 16.14
N ARG A 362 3.66 11.43 15.58
CA ARG A 362 3.77 10.86 14.22
C ARG A 362 3.03 9.53 14.13
N ASP A 363 3.27 8.62 15.04
CA ASP A 363 2.65 7.29 15.05
C ASP A 363 1.11 7.39 15.13
N ALA A 364 0.57 8.37 15.87
CA ALA A 364 -0.87 8.66 15.88
C ALA A 364 -1.39 9.16 14.51
N PHE A 365 -0.59 9.92 13.76
CA PHE A 365 -0.94 10.34 12.40
C PHE A 365 -0.84 9.21 11.37
N VAL A 366 0.11 8.29 11.52
CA VAL A 366 0.25 7.11 10.64
C VAL A 366 -0.92 6.14 10.82
N THR A 367 -1.36 5.90 12.06
CA THR A 367 -2.48 5.00 12.37
C THR A 367 -3.85 5.58 12.01
N ALA A 368 -3.94 6.89 11.82
CA ALA A 368 -5.12 7.58 11.35
C ALA A 368 -5.33 7.45 9.82
N VAL A 369 -5.04 6.29 9.22
CA VAL A 369 -5.47 5.97 7.84
C VAL A 369 -6.99 5.87 7.88
N ARG A 370 -7.65 6.92 7.43
CA ARG A 370 -9.08 7.07 7.60
C ARG A 370 -9.81 6.54 6.37
N PRO A 371 -10.81 5.65 6.53
CA PRO A 371 -11.79 5.46 5.48
C PRO A 371 -12.40 6.84 5.19
N VAL A 372 -12.21 7.35 3.98
CA VAL A 372 -12.84 8.62 3.60
C VAL A 372 -14.34 8.41 3.73
N GLY A 373 -14.97 9.11 4.68
CA GLY A 373 -16.40 9.00 4.93
C GLY A 373 -17.14 9.33 3.64
N TYR A 374 -17.91 8.38 3.14
CA TYR A 374 -18.64 8.54 1.89
C TYR A 374 -19.83 9.48 2.11
N ASP A 375 -19.68 10.73 1.70
CA ASP A 375 -20.80 11.64 1.48
C ASP A 375 -21.04 11.71 -0.04
N PRO A 376 -22.16 11.17 -0.56
CA PRO A 376 -22.47 11.21 -1.98
C PRO A 376 -22.50 12.62 -2.58
N GLN A 377 -22.74 13.66 -1.77
CA GLN A 377 -22.75 15.05 -2.26
C GLN A 377 -21.34 15.64 -2.41
N PHE A 378 -20.32 15.01 -1.81
CA PHE A 378 -18.90 15.37 -1.90
C PHE A 378 -18.15 14.29 -2.71
N ASP A 379 -18.71 13.91 -3.85
CA ASP A 379 -18.14 12.92 -4.77
C ASP A 379 -16.90 13.44 -5.51
N ASN A 380 -16.54 14.71 -5.34
CA ASN A 380 -15.31 15.32 -5.85
C ASN A 380 -14.08 15.08 -4.95
N LEU A 381 -14.21 14.32 -3.85
CA LEU A 381 -13.11 13.98 -2.95
C LEU A 381 -12.57 12.57 -3.21
N SER A 382 -11.25 12.39 -3.05
CA SER A 382 -10.60 11.12 -3.33
C SER A 382 -10.95 10.06 -2.29
N LYS A 383 -11.11 8.81 -2.73
CA LYS A 383 -11.31 7.64 -1.87
C LYS A 383 -10.00 6.90 -1.56
N LEU A 384 -8.88 7.37 -2.10
CA LEU A 384 -7.57 6.78 -1.90
C LEU A 384 -7.09 6.98 -0.45
N PRO A 385 -6.34 6.04 0.12
CA PRO A 385 -5.79 6.17 1.47
C PRO A 385 -5.06 7.50 1.68
N ASP A 386 -5.12 8.01 2.90
CA ASP A 386 -4.44 9.24 3.31
C ASP A 386 -3.63 9.03 4.58
N ARG A 387 -2.36 9.48 4.54
CA ARG A 387 -1.47 9.56 5.68
C ARG A 387 -1.37 10.99 6.21
N LEU A 388 -1.81 11.20 7.45
CA LEU A 388 -1.83 12.53 8.07
C LEU A 388 -0.44 13.07 8.40
N ASP A 389 0.59 12.21 8.50
CA ASP A 389 1.98 12.63 8.71
C ASP A 389 2.65 13.14 7.43
N GLN A 390 1.99 12.97 6.28
CA GLN A 390 2.49 13.32 4.96
C GLN A 390 1.65 14.45 4.35
N SER A 391 2.31 15.36 3.62
CA SER A 391 1.63 16.34 2.78
C SER A 391 0.89 15.66 1.61
N ARG A 392 -0.09 16.33 1.01
CA ARG A 392 -0.93 15.71 -0.04
C ARG A 392 -1.27 16.67 -1.17
N ILE A 393 -0.97 16.25 -2.40
CA ILE A 393 -1.57 16.78 -3.62
C ILE A 393 -2.65 15.79 -4.05
N GLU A 394 -3.88 16.26 -4.14
CA GLU A 394 -5.05 15.46 -4.49
C GLU A 394 -5.67 15.97 -5.80
N ILE A 395 -5.90 15.06 -6.74
CA ILE A 395 -6.51 15.36 -8.03
C ILE A 395 -7.67 14.39 -8.24
N VAL A 396 -8.88 14.90 -8.44
CA VAL A 396 -10.09 14.09 -8.64
C VAL A 396 -10.86 14.61 -9.84
N THR A 397 -11.33 13.70 -10.70
CA THR A 397 -12.19 14.07 -11.83
C THR A 397 -13.01 12.90 -12.36
N GLY A 398 -14.21 13.19 -12.89
CA GLY A 398 -15.00 12.26 -13.69
C GLY A 398 -14.48 12.06 -15.13
N GLY A 399 -13.55 12.90 -15.60
CA GLY A 399 -12.91 12.75 -16.92
C GLY A 399 -11.41 12.53 -16.82
N ASP A 400 -10.63 13.31 -17.57
CA ASP A 400 -9.20 13.07 -17.76
C ASP A 400 -8.31 13.99 -16.90
N VAL A 401 -7.16 13.45 -16.47
CA VAL A 401 -6.05 14.22 -15.87
C VAL A 401 -4.88 14.24 -16.85
N VAL A 402 -4.39 15.43 -17.18
CA VAL A 402 -3.31 15.62 -18.15
C VAL A 402 -2.14 16.39 -17.53
N PHE A 403 -1.01 15.70 -17.33
CA PHE A 403 0.27 16.32 -17.02
C PHE A 403 0.99 16.64 -18.34
N ARG A 404 0.95 17.89 -18.79
CA ARG A 404 1.64 18.32 -20.02
C ARG A 404 3.16 18.25 -19.83
N GLY A 405 3.90 18.03 -20.92
CA GLY A 405 5.36 18.06 -20.89
C GLY A 405 5.87 19.38 -20.31
N GLY A 406 6.80 19.31 -19.36
CA GLY A 406 7.32 20.46 -18.61
C GLY A 406 6.62 20.72 -17.26
N SER A 407 5.43 20.18 -17.03
CA SER A 407 4.72 20.30 -15.74
C SER A 407 5.52 19.68 -14.58
N ILE A 408 5.46 20.31 -13.41
CA ILE A 408 6.06 19.80 -12.16
C ILE A 408 4.97 19.68 -11.10
N THR A 409 4.77 18.45 -10.60
CA THR A 409 3.91 18.15 -9.45
C THR A 409 4.75 17.53 -8.35
N GLN A 410 4.90 18.21 -7.20
CA GLN A 410 5.90 17.84 -6.20
C GLN A 410 5.37 17.89 -4.76
N ALA A 411 5.57 16.81 -3.99
CA ALA A 411 5.30 16.74 -2.56
C ALA A 411 6.39 15.89 -1.86
N GLN A 412 7.51 16.50 -1.46
CA GLN A 412 8.67 15.76 -0.94
C GLN A 412 8.34 14.97 0.34
N GLY A 413 8.61 13.66 0.32
CA GLY A 413 8.20 12.72 1.37
C GLY A 413 6.69 12.66 1.61
N GLY A 414 5.89 13.20 0.68
CA GLY A 414 4.45 13.36 0.75
C GLY A 414 3.67 12.42 -0.18
N GLN A 415 2.48 12.83 -0.58
CA GLN A 415 1.57 12.05 -1.41
C GLN A 415 1.13 12.83 -2.65
N VAL A 416 1.10 12.16 -3.81
CA VAL A 416 0.36 12.60 -4.99
C VAL A 416 -0.70 11.55 -5.29
N ALA A 417 -1.97 11.89 -5.04
CA ALA A 417 -3.11 10.99 -5.17
C ALA A 417 -4.03 11.45 -6.30
N VAL A 418 -4.05 10.69 -7.39
CA VAL A 418 -4.84 10.99 -8.59
C VAL A 418 -5.95 9.95 -8.75
N SER A 419 -7.19 10.43 -8.83
CA SER A 419 -8.40 9.62 -9.02
C SER A 419 -9.20 10.16 -10.22
N ALA A 420 -9.05 9.52 -11.36
CA ALA A 420 -9.78 9.82 -12.59
C ALA A 420 -10.75 8.68 -12.92
N ILE A 421 -11.95 8.99 -13.40
CA ILE A 421 -12.80 7.99 -14.06
C ILE A 421 -12.37 7.77 -15.52
N GLY A 422 -11.84 8.83 -16.17
CA GLY A 422 -11.21 8.75 -17.48
C GLY A 422 -9.75 8.30 -17.42
N ARG A 423 -8.90 8.98 -18.19
CA ARG A 423 -7.47 8.70 -18.32
C ARG A 423 -6.62 9.55 -17.40
N VAL A 424 -5.51 8.99 -16.94
CA VAL A 424 -4.34 9.76 -16.50
C VAL A 424 -3.27 9.74 -17.60
N PHE A 425 -2.96 10.91 -18.16
CA PHE A 425 -1.96 11.08 -19.21
C PHE A 425 -0.77 11.90 -18.71
N THR A 426 0.42 11.34 -18.81
CA THR A 426 1.68 12.00 -18.45
C THR A 426 2.56 12.17 -19.69
N GLY A 427 2.64 13.40 -20.19
CA GLY A 427 3.41 13.74 -21.39
C GLY A 427 4.92 13.74 -21.18
N SER A 428 5.67 13.56 -22.26
CA SER A 428 7.14 13.61 -22.24
C SER A 428 7.65 14.90 -21.58
N GLY A 429 8.54 14.77 -20.60
CA GLY A 429 9.11 15.88 -19.84
C GLY A 429 8.28 16.35 -18.63
N ALA A 430 7.10 15.79 -18.38
CA ALA A 430 6.37 16.01 -17.13
C ALA A 430 7.07 15.29 -15.96
N THR A 431 7.06 15.90 -14.77
CA THR A 431 7.66 15.35 -13.56
C THR A 431 6.64 15.27 -12.42
N ILE A 432 6.47 14.09 -11.85
CA ILE A 432 5.75 13.86 -10.60
C ILE A 432 6.76 13.38 -9.55
N ASP A 433 6.91 14.12 -8.46
CA ASP A 433 8.02 13.95 -7.51
C ASP A 433 7.54 13.91 -6.06
N VAL A 434 7.74 12.76 -5.41
CA VAL A 434 7.50 12.55 -3.98
C VAL A 434 8.77 12.11 -3.25
N SER A 435 9.94 12.36 -3.83
CA SER A 435 11.22 11.94 -3.28
C SER A 435 11.46 12.46 -1.87
N GLY A 436 12.19 11.67 -1.09
CA GLY A 436 12.58 12.04 0.27
C GLY A 436 13.59 13.20 0.27
N THR A 437 13.55 14.03 1.30
CA THR A 437 14.51 15.11 1.52
C THR A 437 15.92 14.56 1.76
N ARG A 438 16.92 15.15 1.12
CA ARG A 438 18.31 14.71 1.19
C ARG A 438 19.16 15.70 1.97
N GLY A 439 20.15 15.17 2.71
CA GLY A 439 21.13 15.96 3.43
C GLY A 439 20.55 16.71 4.63
N VAL A 440 19.53 16.14 5.29
CA VAL A 440 18.98 16.72 6.52
C VAL A 440 20.06 16.71 7.60
N LEU A 441 20.58 17.89 7.95
CA LEU A 441 21.73 18.02 8.85
C LEU A 441 21.31 17.90 10.31
N LEU A 442 21.98 17.02 11.06
CA LEU A 442 21.81 16.85 12.50
C LEU A 442 23.18 16.83 13.21
N PRO A 443 23.26 17.33 14.45
CA PRO A 443 24.46 17.15 15.26
C PRO A 443 24.60 15.69 15.70
N MET A 444 25.83 15.20 15.89
CA MET A 444 26.07 13.83 16.40
C MET A 444 25.35 13.56 17.73
N SER A 445 25.16 14.59 18.56
CA SER A 445 24.44 14.49 19.84
C SER A 445 22.97 14.09 19.72
N ALA A 446 22.35 14.25 18.53
CA ALA A 446 20.99 13.75 18.26
C ALA A 446 20.90 12.22 18.34
N ASN A 447 22.03 11.51 18.26
CA ASN A 447 22.11 10.06 18.44
C ASN A 447 22.25 9.64 19.90
N ASN A 448 22.20 10.56 20.86
CA ASN A 448 22.23 10.25 22.28
C ASN A 448 20.92 10.55 22.97
N ILE A 449 20.49 9.61 23.81
CA ILE A 449 19.39 9.80 24.75
C ILE A 449 19.87 9.52 26.17
N GLU A 450 19.39 10.32 27.12
CA GLU A 450 19.57 10.06 28.54
C GLU A 450 18.31 9.38 29.08
N VAL A 451 18.49 8.19 29.63
CA VAL A 451 17.42 7.37 30.18
C VAL A 451 17.61 7.29 31.68
N ASN A 452 16.57 7.63 32.43
CA ASN A 452 16.51 7.36 33.84
C ASN A 452 15.92 5.94 34.04
N ILE A 453 16.73 5.02 34.56
CA ILE A 453 16.35 3.61 34.68
C ILE A 453 15.26 3.46 35.75
N GLN A 454 14.10 2.97 35.35
CA GLN A 454 13.01 2.58 36.24
C GLN A 454 12.68 1.09 36.05
N GLY A 455 11.62 0.63 36.73
CA GLY A 455 11.18 -0.77 36.63
C GLY A 455 10.72 -1.17 35.22
N ASN A 456 10.19 -0.23 34.44
CA ASN A 456 9.70 -0.50 33.09
C ASN A 456 10.84 -0.71 32.08
N GLU A 457 11.94 0.04 32.21
CA GLU A 457 13.11 -0.13 31.33
C GLU A 457 13.79 -1.48 31.59
N LEU A 458 13.71 -2.00 32.83
CA LEU A 458 14.26 -3.30 33.21
C LEU A 458 13.26 -4.46 33.08
N ARG A 459 12.11 -4.27 32.43
CA ARG A 459 11.00 -5.24 32.46
C ARG A 459 11.39 -6.68 32.07
N ASP A 460 12.33 -6.80 31.11
CA ASP A 460 12.82 -8.07 30.57
C ASP A 460 14.21 -8.46 31.11
N SER A 461 14.67 -7.78 32.16
CA SER A 461 15.86 -8.11 32.94
C SER A 461 15.47 -8.28 34.43
N PRO A 462 14.74 -9.36 34.79
CA PRO A 462 14.18 -9.52 36.13
C PRO A 462 15.25 -9.50 37.24
N ALA A 463 16.45 -10.06 36.97
CA ALA A 463 17.58 -10.05 37.89
C ALA A 463 18.05 -8.64 38.29
N ASN A 464 17.86 -7.64 37.42
CA ASN A 464 18.18 -6.24 37.69
C ASN A 464 16.95 -5.44 38.14
N ARG A 465 15.77 -5.73 37.57
CA ARG A 465 14.50 -5.07 37.91
C ARG A 465 14.09 -5.26 39.36
N ASP A 466 14.27 -6.46 39.89
CA ASP A 466 13.82 -6.82 41.23
C ASP A 466 14.82 -6.31 42.30
N GLN A 467 15.98 -5.81 41.86
CA GLN A 467 17.00 -5.17 42.69
C GLN A 467 16.91 -3.63 42.60
N SER A 468 17.56 -2.93 43.53
CA SER A 468 17.56 -1.45 43.56
C SER A 468 18.83 -0.83 42.98
N TYR A 469 19.84 -1.62 42.59
CA TYR A 469 21.17 -1.14 42.21
C TYR A 469 21.20 -0.19 41.00
N LEU A 470 20.30 -0.39 40.03
CA LEU A 470 20.23 0.43 38.82
C LEU A 470 19.05 1.42 38.82
N LYS A 471 18.11 1.32 39.75
CA LYS A 471 16.91 2.16 39.77
C LYS A 471 17.29 3.62 40.05
N ASN A 472 16.66 4.55 39.35
CA ASN A 472 16.92 6.00 39.38
C ASN A 472 18.30 6.41 38.84
N ALA A 473 19.03 5.51 38.17
CA ALA A 473 20.29 5.86 37.53
C ALA A 473 20.07 6.49 36.16
N ASP A 474 20.63 7.68 35.93
CA ASP A 474 20.71 8.27 34.59
C ASP A 474 21.81 7.61 33.77
N VAL A 475 21.45 7.11 32.60
CA VAL A 475 22.37 6.46 31.67
C VAL A 475 22.27 7.04 30.27
N TRP A 476 23.43 7.17 29.62
CA TRP A 476 23.53 7.62 28.24
C TRP A 476 23.51 6.41 27.31
N ILE A 477 22.65 6.47 26.30
CA ILE A 477 22.46 5.43 25.29
C ILE A 477 22.73 6.02 23.92
N ASP A 478 23.42 5.27 23.07
CA ASP A 478 23.55 5.55 21.65
C ASP A 478 22.37 4.92 20.90
N LEU A 479 21.55 5.75 20.27
CA LEU A 479 20.36 5.35 19.53
C LEU A 479 20.67 4.46 18.32
N ARG A 480 21.89 4.57 17.77
CA ARG A 480 22.31 3.84 16.56
C ARG A 480 22.48 2.34 16.79
N ASP A 481 22.78 1.98 18.03
CA ASP A 481 23.05 0.61 18.45
C ASP A 481 21.78 -0.10 18.94
N LEU A 482 20.63 0.59 18.98
CA LEU A 482 19.37 0.00 19.43
C LEU A 482 18.86 -1.08 18.48
N VAL A 483 18.26 -2.11 19.07
CA VAL A 483 17.63 -3.22 18.36
C VAL A 483 16.12 -3.04 18.39
N LEU A 484 15.51 -2.89 17.22
CA LEU A 484 14.05 -2.86 17.05
C LEU A 484 13.50 -4.29 17.13
N VAL A 485 12.54 -4.48 18.03
CA VAL A 485 11.67 -5.65 18.13
C VAL A 485 10.26 -5.22 17.72
N PRO A 486 9.78 -5.58 16.53
CA PRO A 486 8.48 -5.13 16.02
C PRO A 486 7.31 -5.62 16.88
N ALA A 487 6.20 -4.86 16.82
CA ALA A 487 4.92 -5.27 17.38
C ALA A 487 4.51 -6.70 16.96
N GLY A 488 3.78 -7.40 17.83
CA GLY A 488 3.40 -8.82 17.71
C GLY A 488 4.45 -9.78 18.24
N THR A 489 5.73 -9.41 18.27
CA THR A 489 6.81 -10.27 18.77
C THR A 489 6.67 -10.49 20.28
N GLY A 490 6.51 -11.74 20.71
CA GLY A 490 6.35 -12.10 22.13
C GLY A 490 5.01 -11.66 22.75
N GLY A 491 3.99 -11.37 21.93
CA GLY A 491 2.64 -11.00 22.39
C GLY A 491 2.43 -9.51 22.71
N TYR A 492 3.40 -8.64 22.43
CA TYR A 492 3.29 -7.20 22.68
C TYR A 492 2.68 -6.46 21.50
N ALA A 493 1.73 -5.55 21.75
CA ALA A 493 1.02 -4.82 20.69
C ALA A 493 1.80 -3.65 20.07
N SER A 494 2.92 -3.22 20.68
CA SER A 494 3.72 -2.08 20.23
C SER A 494 5.14 -2.50 19.89
N ASP A 495 5.80 -1.70 19.03
CA ASP A 495 7.23 -1.81 18.80
C ASP A 495 8.02 -1.61 20.10
N ARG A 496 9.12 -2.34 20.24
CA ARG A 496 10.03 -2.24 21.37
C ARG A 496 11.46 -2.02 20.91
N TYR A 497 12.22 -1.19 21.63
CA TYR A 497 13.61 -0.89 21.32
C TYR A 497 14.49 -1.24 22.51
N TYR A 498 15.49 -2.08 22.29
CA TYR A 498 16.39 -2.55 23.33
C TYR A 498 17.82 -2.09 23.09
N THR A 499 18.56 -1.88 24.19
CA THR A 499 20.04 -1.88 24.12
C THR A 499 20.53 -3.23 23.57
N PRO A 500 21.67 -3.31 22.87
CA PRO A 500 22.07 -4.52 22.16
C PRO A 500 22.15 -5.79 23.04
N GLY A 501 22.52 -5.65 24.32
CA GLY A 501 22.53 -6.75 25.28
C GLY A 501 21.16 -7.08 25.90
N GLY A 502 20.11 -6.33 25.59
CA GLY A 502 18.74 -6.51 26.08
C GLY A 502 18.48 -5.98 27.49
N LEU A 503 19.46 -5.35 28.14
CA LEU A 503 19.32 -4.88 29.53
C LEU A 503 18.19 -3.85 29.70
N LEU A 504 18.07 -2.90 28.77
CA LEU A 504 17.09 -1.82 28.85
C LEU A 504 16.15 -1.80 27.63
N GLU A 505 14.86 -1.70 27.89
CA GLU A 505 13.78 -1.40 26.94
C GLU A 505 13.48 0.11 27.00
N VAL A 506 13.65 0.84 25.89
CA VAL A 506 13.68 2.33 25.91
C VAL A 506 12.61 2.99 25.03
N SER A 507 11.59 2.25 24.60
CA SER A 507 10.60 2.75 23.63
C SER A 507 9.78 3.93 24.16
N GLY A 508 9.55 3.99 25.47
CA GLY A 508 8.88 5.13 26.10
C GLY A 508 9.66 6.45 25.92
N TYR A 509 10.99 6.39 26.03
CA TYR A 509 11.86 7.55 25.81
C TYR A 509 11.93 7.93 24.32
N LEU A 510 12.02 6.95 23.43
CA LEU A 510 11.97 7.18 21.98
C LEU A 510 10.65 7.80 21.53
N SER A 511 9.53 7.36 22.12
CA SER A 511 8.20 7.90 21.83
C SER A 511 8.07 9.39 22.18
N ASN A 512 8.89 9.86 23.13
CA ASN A 512 8.97 11.24 23.61
C ASN A 512 10.16 12.01 23.00
N THR A 513 10.87 11.44 22.03
CA THR A 513 11.93 12.15 21.30
C THR A 513 11.29 13.05 20.25
N ALA A 514 11.73 14.31 20.22
CA ALA A 514 11.22 15.34 19.33
C ALA A 514 12.08 15.41 18.06
N HIS A 515 11.42 15.49 16.90
CA HIS A 515 12.08 15.52 15.59
C HIS A 515 11.57 16.69 14.74
N LYS A 516 12.39 17.14 13.79
CA LYS A 516 12.03 18.18 12.80
C LYS A 516 11.45 17.57 11.53
N ILE A 517 10.82 18.40 10.69
CA ILE A 517 10.14 17.94 9.46
C ILE A 517 11.10 17.32 8.44
N GLY A 518 12.38 17.72 8.44
CA GLY A 518 13.40 17.11 7.59
C GLY A 518 13.54 15.61 7.86
N GLU A 519 13.55 15.19 9.12
CA GLU A 519 13.70 13.76 9.47
C GLU A 519 12.48 12.93 9.01
N TRP A 520 11.26 13.48 9.08
CA TRP A 520 10.04 12.81 8.63
C TRP A 520 9.99 12.68 7.11
N THR A 521 10.34 13.76 6.41
CA THR A 521 10.28 13.83 4.94
C THR A 521 11.48 13.20 4.26
N ALA A 522 12.47 12.70 5.01
CA ALA A 522 13.62 12.00 4.43
C ALA A 522 13.24 10.63 3.85
N VAL A 523 12.14 10.02 4.28
CA VAL A 523 11.58 8.81 3.64
C VAL A 523 10.84 9.21 2.35
N GLY A 524 10.99 8.43 1.28
CA GLY A 524 10.26 8.66 0.03
C GLY A 524 8.74 8.52 0.19
N GLY A 525 8.00 9.32 -0.56
CA GLY A 525 6.54 9.40 -0.52
C GLY A 525 5.83 8.45 -1.51
N THR A 526 4.54 8.69 -1.74
CA THR A 526 3.70 7.80 -2.59
C THR A 526 3.07 8.56 -3.76
N ILE A 527 3.18 8.01 -4.97
CA ILE A 527 2.40 8.41 -6.13
C ILE A 527 1.35 7.32 -6.40
N THR A 528 0.07 7.69 -6.41
CA THR A 528 -1.03 6.78 -6.78
C THR A 528 -1.79 7.34 -7.97
N LEU A 529 -1.86 6.57 -9.05
CA LEU A 529 -2.61 6.89 -10.27
C LEU A 529 -3.76 5.89 -10.42
N SER A 530 -4.98 6.33 -10.10
CA SER A 530 -6.21 5.56 -10.27
C SER A 530 -6.99 6.09 -11.47
N ALA A 531 -7.21 5.24 -12.48
CA ALA A 531 -7.82 5.64 -13.75
C ALA A 531 -8.41 4.43 -14.49
N ARG A 532 -9.23 4.68 -15.53
CA ARG A 532 -9.58 3.65 -16.52
C ARG A 532 -8.34 3.20 -17.29
N ASP A 533 -7.48 4.14 -17.63
CA ASP A 533 -6.20 3.86 -18.28
C ASP A 533 -5.14 4.89 -17.88
N VAL A 534 -3.90 4.41 -17.69
CA VAL A 534 -2.73 5.24 -17.36
C VAL A 534 -1.77 5.19 -18.53
N VAL A 535 -1.44 6.37 -19.08
CA VAL A 535 -0.49 6.54 -20.19
C VAL A 535 0.65 7.43 -19.73
N ALA A 536 1.87 6.90 -19.71
CA ALA A 536 3.08 7.66 -19.43
C ALA A 536 4.03 7.60 -20.62
N GLN A 537 4.28 8.75 -21.25
CA GLN A 537 5.17 8.84 -22.40
C GLN A 537 6.65 8.72 -22.00
N PRO A 538 7.52 8.21 -22.91
CA PRO A 538 8.97 8.30 -22.74
C PRO A 538 9.41 9.72 -22.37
N GLY A 539 10.34 9.82 -21.43
CA GLY A 539 10.85 11.11 -20.93
C GLY A 539 10.01 11.77 -19.84
N SER A 540 8.83 11.23 -19.49
CA SER A 540 8.17 11.58 -18.22
C SER A 540 8.91 10.97 -17.03
N ILE A 541 8.88 11.62 -15.86
CA ILE A 541 9.63 11.21 -14.67
C ILE A 541 8.66 11.04 -13.48
N PHE A 542 8.76 9.88 -12.83
CA PHE A 542 8.10 9.54 -11.57
C PHE A 542 9.19 9.34 -10.52
N ASN A 543 9.41 10.34 -9.68
CA ASN A 543 10.49 10.34 -8.69
C ASN A 543 9.95 9.91 -7.32
N ILE A 544 10.30 8.69 -6.92
CA ILE A 544 9.97 8.08 -5.63
C ILE A 544 11.24 7.80 -4.82
N SER A 545 12.37 8.41 -5.15
CA SER A 545 13.66 8.09 -4.52
C SER A 545 13.69 8.39 -3.02
N GLY A 546 14.51 7.64 -2.29
CA GLY A 546 14.77 7.85 -0.86
C GLY A 546 15.60 9.11 -0.61
N GLY A 547 15.41 9.68 0.57
CA GLY A 547 16.18 10.81 1.08
C GLY A 547 17.38 10.39 1.93
N SER A 548 17.90 11.33 2.73
CA SER A 548 19.00 11.06 3.66
C SER A 548 19.09 12.07 4.81
N VAL A 549 19.62 11.59 5.93
CA VAL A 549 20.01 12.38 7.09
C VAL A 549 21.54 12.37 7.20
N THR A 550 22.15 13.53 7.38
CA THR A 550 23.60 13.68 7.52
C THR A 550 23.92 14.15 8.93
N TYR A 551 24.78 13.41 9.63
CA TYR A 551 25.26 13.76 10.95
C TYR A 551 26.61 14.47 10.87
N GLU A 552 26.77 15.57 11.59
CA GLU A 552 28.07 16.20 11.80
C GLU A 552 28.97 15.35 12.70
N GLY A 553 30.28 15.54 12.63
CA GLY A 553 31.21 14.89 13.57
C GLY A 553 31.01 15.40 15.00
N GLY A 554 31.13 14.52 15.99
CA GLY A 554 30.93 14.90 17.38
C GLY A 554 31.11 13.76 18.39
N TYR A 555 30.90 14.06 19.67
CA TYR A 555 31.05 13.08 20.75
C TYR A 555 29.75 12.35 21.05
N ILE A 556 29.83 11.02 21.18
CA ILE A 556 28.78 10.16 21.71
C ILE A 556 29.12 9.73 23.14
N LYS A 557 28.14 9.83 24.03
CA LYS A 557 28.17 9.34 25.41
C LYS A 557 27.56 7.94 25.51
N THR A 558 28.17 7.06 26.29
CA THR A 558 27.58 5.78 26.68
C THR A 558 27.88 5.48 28.14
N SER A 559 26.92 4.91 28.87
CA SER A 559 27.14 4.52 30.26
C SER A 559 27.81 3.16 30.40
N ASN A 560 28.53 2.97 31.51
CA ASN A 560 29.10 1.69 31.89
C ASN A 560 28.43 1.17 33.18
N PHE A 561 28.42 -0.15 33.38
CA PHE A 561 27.87 -0.87 34.52
C PHE A 561 28.93 -1.79 35.14
N VAL A 562 28.78 -2.15 36.40
CA VAL A 562 29.61 -3.16 37.08
C VAL A 562 28.78 -4.42 37.28
N GLY A 563 29.22 -5.52 36.68
CA GLY A 563 28.59 -6.83 36.84
C GLY A 563 28.84 -7.41 38.23
N ALA A 564 28.03 -8.40 38.62
CA ALA A 564 28.24 -9.15 39.86
C ALA A 564 29.60 -9.90 39.89
N ASP A 565 30.24 -10.08 38.74
CA ASP A 565 31.59 -10.60 38.57
C ASP A 565 32.72 -9.56 38.79
N GLY A 566 32.36 -8.32 39.11
CA GLY A 566 33.29 -7.21 39.34
C GLY A 566 33.86 -6.57 38.07
N ARG A 567 33.45 -7.01 36.88
CA ARG A 567 33.91 -6.43 35.60
C ARG A 567 33.03 -5.27 35.16
N THR A 568 33.61 -4.35 34.40
CA THR A 568 32.88 -3.21 33.82
C THR A 568 32.36 -3.55 32.43
N TYR A 569 31.07 -3.33 32.20
CA TYR A 569 30.38 -3.56 30.95
C TYR A 569 29.84 -2.24 30.42
N ASN A 570 30.14 -1.90 29.18
CA ASN A 570 29.45 -0.80 28.51
C ASN A 570 27.98 -1.18 28.30
N ILE A 571 27.08 -0.20 28.28
CA ILE A 571 25.64 -0.40 28.04
C ILE A 571 25.33 -1.23 26.78
N ASN A 572 26.17 -1.11 25.75
CA ASN A 572 26.03 -1.88 24.52
C ASN A 572 26.33 -3.38 24.70
N ASN A 573 27.15 -3.74 25.70
CA ASN A 573 27.56 -5.11 25.98
C ASN A 573 26.92 -5.67 27.27
N ALA A 574 26.03 -4.89 27.90
CA ALA A 574 25.39 -5.26 29.15
C ALA A 574 24.22 -6.21 28.88
N ARG A 575 24.43 -7.50 29.18
CA ARG A 575 23.45 -8.55 28.88
C ARG A 575 22.28 -8.55 29.87
N ALA A 576 21.07 -8.79 29.38
CA ALA A 576 19.84 -8.83 30.17
C ALA A 576 19.84 -9.92 31.27
N ASP A 577 20.56 -11.02 31.06
CA ASP A 577 20.65 -12.16 31.99
C ASP A 577 21.74 -12.00 33.07
N MET A 578 22.57 -10.97 32.98
CA MET A 578 23.61 -10.67 33.96
C MET A 578 23.09 -9.69 35.03
N GLN A 579 23.40 -9.97 36.30
CA GLN A 579 23.13 -9.01 37.38
C GLN A 579 24.22 -7.94 37.45
N PHE A 580 23.80 -6.67 37.51
CA PHE A 580 24.66 -5.52 37.73
C PHE A 580 24.45 -4.95 39.14
N THR A 581 25.54 -4.49 39.75
CA THR A 581 25.56 -4.05 41.15
C THR A 581 25.81 -2.55 41.31
N ALA A 582 26.32 -1.87 40.28
CA ALA A 582 26.51 -0.42 40.25
C ALA A 582 26.76 0.10 38.82
N LEU A 583 26.90 1.42 38.65
CA LEU A 583 27.46 2.04 37.45
C LEU A 583 29.00 1.96 37.42
N GLY A 584 29.61 1.99 36.24
CA GLY A 584 31.04 1.76 35.95
C GLY A 584 32.05 2.75 36.56
N GLY A 585 31.59 3.67 37.42
CA GLY A 585 32.43 4.52 38.25
C GLY A 585 32.59 4.03 39.68
N SER A 586 32.20 2.78 39.99
CA SER A 586 32.02 2.31 41.36
C SER A 586 32.51 0.87 41.56
N PHE A 587 33.65 0.66 42.22
CA PHE A 587 34.03 -0.63 42.79
C PHE A 587 33.22 -0.84 44.08
N VAL A 588 32.45 -1.93 44.14
CA VAL A 588 31.56 -2.25 45.27
C VAL A 588 32.22 -3.33 46.12
N ARG A 589 32.57 -2.98 47.37
CA ARG A 589 33.00 -3.95 48.36
C ARG A 589 31.81 -4.27 49.28
N LYS A 590 31.28 -5.48 49.16
CA LYS A 590 30.20 -5.98 50.03
C LYS A 590 30.79 -6.41 51.37
N HIS A 591 30.15 -6.00 52.46
CA HIS A 591 30.50 -6.43 53.81
C HIS A 591 29.40 -7.37 54.33
N TYR A 592 29.80 -8.49 54.91
CA TYR A 592 28.89 -9.52 55.40
C TYR A 592 28.87 -9.53 56.92
N ILE A 593 27.67 -9.49 57.50
CA ILE A 593 27.43 -9.74 58.92
C ILE A 593 26.45 -10.91 59.02
N GLN A 594 26.86 -12.00 59.68
CA GLN A 594 26.04 -13.21 59.84
C GLN A 594 25.51 -13.76 58.50
N ASP A 595 26.39 -13.88 57.50
CA ASP A 595 26.07 -14.37 56.16
C ASP A 595 25.03 -13.54 55.38
N LYS A 596 24.70 -12.34 55.85
CA LYS A 596 23.85 -11.37 55.14
C LYS A 596 24.68 -10.14 54.75
N VAL A 597 24.44 -9.64 53.54
CA VAL A 597 25.05 -8.41 53.05
C VAL A 597 24.50 -7.24 53.87
N ASP A 598 25.38 -6.44 54.43
CA ASP A 598 25.02 -5.20 55.11
C ASP A 598 25.12 -4.03 54.11
N ASP A 599 23.97 -3.47 53.74
CA ASP A 599 23.87 -2.40 52.74
C ASP A 599 24.48 -1.08 53.25
N VAL A 600 24.59 -0.88 54.57
CA VAL A 600 25.15 0.34 55.18
C VAL A 600 26.67 0.32 55.17
N LEU A 601 27.27 -0.87 55.27
CA LEU A 601 28.73 -1.08 55.24
C LEU A 601 29.29 -1.31 53.84
N THR A 602 28.45 -1.30 52.81
CA THR A 602 28.88 -1.49 51.43
C THR A 602 29.66 -0.26 50.94
N GLU A 603 30.96 -0.42 50.70
CA GLU A 603 31.83 0.68 50.24
C GLU A 603 31.77 0.82 48.72
N ILE A 604 31.73 2.06 48.24
CA ILE A 604 31.71 2.41 46.81
C ILE A 604 32.91 3.32 46.48
N TRP A 605 33.81 2.87 45.60
CA TRP A 605 35.03 3.59 45.21
C TRP A 605 35.06 3.94 43.71
N ALA A 606 35.50 5.15 43.33
CA ALA A 606 35.67 5.55 41.92
C ALA A 606 37.16 5.60 41.52
N SER A 607 37.52 4.94 40.41
CA SER A 607 38.89 4.99 39.87
C SER A 607 39.09 6.20 38.93
N PRO A 608 40.16 7.00 39.10
CA PRO A 608 40.49 8.11 38.20
C PRO A 608 41.06 7.65 36.84
N PHE A 609 41.40 6.36 36.68
CA PHE A 609 41.97 5.79 35.43
C PHE A 609 41.03 4.79 34.73
N GLY A 610 39.84 4.54 35.28
CA GLY A 610 38.84 3.66 34.67
C GLY A 610 38.04 4.35 33.57
N ARG A 611 37.39 3.57 32.68
CA ARG A 611 36.24 4.06 31.91
C ARG A 611 35.14 4.34 32.92
N GLY A 612 35.08 5.56 33.47
CA GLY A 612 34.16 5.93 34.55
C GLY A 612 32.69 5.71 34.20
N ARG A 613 31.77 6.28 34.99
CA ARG A 613 30.31 6.12 34.79
C ARG A 613 29.87 6.34 33.34
N VAL A 614 30.44 7.33 32.66
CA VAL A 614 30.16 7.69 31.26
C VAL A 614 31.45 7.64 30.45
N SER A 615 31.42 6.97 29.31
CA SER A 615 32.46 7.01 28.28
C SER A 615 32.04 7.96 27.17
N GLN A 616 33.00 8.75 26.67
CA GLN A 616 32.84 9.60 25.49
C GLN A 616 33.68 9.04 24.34
N ARG A 617 33.09 8.91 23.15
CA ARG A 617 33.81 8.55 21.92
C ARG A 617 33.56 9.61 20.86
N TRP A 618 34.61 10.04 20.16
CA TRP A 618 34.46 10.85 18.96
C TRP A 618 33.94 9.97 17.82
N GLU A 619 33.02 10.50 17.04
CA GLU A 619 32.46 9.89 15.84
C GLU A 619 32.59 10.88 14.69
N ASP A 620 33.11 10.40 13.56
CA ASP A 620 33.15 11.19 12.33
C ASP A 620 31.73 11.35 11.77
N GLY A 621 31.52 12.44 11.03
CA GLY A 621 30.26 12.69 10.36
C GLY A 621 29.96 11.62 9.31
N ASN A 622 28.69 11.26 9.17
CA ASN A 622 28.25 10.20 8.29
C ASN A 622 26.85 10.48 7.72
N THR A 623 26.52 9.84 6.61
CA THR A 623 25.18 9.94 6.01
C THR A 623 24.40 8.65 6.20
N VAL A 624 23.13 8.78 6.53
CA VAL A 624 22.17 7.68 6.66
C VAL A 624 21.13 7.85 5.56
N GLY A 625 21.11 6.93 4.60
CA GLY A 625 20.06 6.87 3.60
C GLY A 625 18.74 6.39 4.19
N ARG A 626 17.63 6.88 3.64
CA ARG A 626 16.29 6.46 4.02
C ARG A 626 15.61 5.73 2.88
N ASP A 627 14.61 4.91 3.24
CA ASP A 627 13.82 4.14 2.30
C ASP A 627 13.22 5.06 1.23
N ALA A 628 13.22 4.56 -0.01
CA ALA A 628 12.48 5.15 -1.11
C ALA A 628 10.97 4.86 -0.98
N GLY A 629 10.20 5.55 -1.79
CA GLY A 629 8.75 5.55 -1.80
C GLY A 629 8.13 4.51 -2.73
N GLN A 630 6.90 4.78 -3.16
CA GLN A 630 6.10 3.85 -3.95
C GLN A 630 5.36 4.55 -5.11
N LEU A 631 5.31 3.87 -6.26
CA LEU A 631 4.41 4.17 -7.37
C LEU A 631 3.32 3.10 -7.45
N ILE A 632 2.06 3.51 -7.39
CA ILE A 632 0.88 2.64 -7.47
C ILE A 632 0.10 2.97 -8.73
N LEU A 633 -0.05 1.98 -9.61
CA LEU A 633 -0.88 2.01 -10.80
C LEU A 633 -2.18 1.26 -10.50
N SER A 634 -3.23 2.01 -10.19
CA SER A 634 -4.58 1.48 -9.92
C SER A 634 -5.44 1.56 -11.17
N THR A 635 -5.17 0.70 -12.15
CA THR A 635 -5.78 0.78 -13.48
C THR A 635 -5.89 -0.59 -14.15
N PRO A 636 -6.95 -0.89 -14.91
CA PRO A 636 -7.03 -2.10 -15.72
C PRO A 636 -6.09 -2.05 -16.94
N THR A 637 -5.74 -0.85 -17.42
CA THR A 637 -4.87 -0.65 -18.58
C THR A 637 -3.70 0.26 -18.25
N SER A 638 -2.46 -0.19 -18.50
CA SER A 638 -1.25 0.59 -18.29
C SER A 638 -0.35 0.57 -19.53
N ILE A 639 -0.12 1.77 -20.08
CA ILE A 639 0.88 2.02 -21.13
C ILE A 639 1.94 2.91 -20.49
N PHE A 640 2.85 2.27 -19.77
CA PHE A 640 3.85 2.97 -18.96
C PHE A 640 5.23 2.89 -19.61
N GLU A 641 5.63 3.97 -20.27
CA GLU A 641 6.95 4.11 -20.91
C GLU A 641 7.79 5.24 -20.26
N GLY A 642 7.31 5.80 -19.15
CA GLY A 642 8.01 6.81 -18.34
C GLY A 642 9.16 6.24 -17.50
N THR A 643 10.00 7.12 -16.94
CA THR A 643 11.11 6.74 -16.06
C THR A 643 10.69 6.75 -14.59
N ILE A 644 10.96 5.67 -13.86
CA ILE A 644 10.83 5.62 -12.40
C ILE A 644 12.20 5.85 -11.77
N LEU A 645 12.33 6.85 -10.91
CA LEU A 645 13.51 7.03 -10.06
C LEU A 645 13.19 6.46 -8.67
N ALA A 646 13.89 5.38 -8.31
CA ALA A 646 13.62 4.57 -7.11
C ALA A 646 14.86 4.37 -6.24
N ASP A 647 15.91 5.17 -6.44
CA ASP A 647 17.19 4.98 -5.78
C ASP A 647 17.20 5.42 -4.32
N ILE A 648 18.21 4.95 -3.59
CA ILE A 648 18.52 5.29 -2.21
C ILE A 648 19.91 5.90 -2.11
N VAL A 649 20.13 6.69 -1.05
CA VAL A 649 21.48 7.03 -0.61
C VAL A 649 22.04 5.83 0.15
N LYS A 650 23.25 5.38 -0.18
CA LYS A 650 23.94 4.31 0.56
C LYS A 650 24.85 4.94 1.61
N GLY A 651 24.46 4.86 2.88
CA GLY A 651 25.26 5.37 3.98
C GLY A 651 26.50 4.51 4.27
N GLU A 652 27.59 5.13 4.71
CA GLU A 652 28.89 4.47 4.90
C GLU A 652 28.84 3.39 6.00
N ARG A 653 27.91 3.56 6.95
CA ARG A 653 27.69 2.66 8.10
C ARG A 653 26.49 1.73 7.96
N GLN A 654 25.75 1.85 6.85
CA GLN A 654 24.56 1.03 6.61
C GLN A 654 25.00 -0.34 6.08
N SER A 655 25.18 -1.29 7.00
CA SER A 655 25.57 -2.68 6.71
C SER A 655 24.68 -3.72 7.42
N GLY A 656 23.70 -3.26 8.20
CA GLY A 656 22.78 -4.10 8.97
C GLY A 656 21.61 -4.59 8.13
N LYS A 657 21.21 -5.84 8.37
CA LYS A 657 20.01 -6.47 7.80
C LYS A 657 18.74 -5.80 8.32
N ARG A 658 17.74 -5.65 7.44
CA ARG A 658 16.40 -5.18 7.83
C ARG A 658 15.73 -6.17 8.80
N PRO A 659 15.15 -5.70 9.93
CA PRO A 659 14.33 -6.54 10.79
C PRO A 659 13.10 -7.08 10.05
N SER A 660 12.74 -8.34 10.29
CA SER A 660 11.55 -8.96 9.70
C SER A 660 10.27 -8.25 10.17
N GLY A 661 9.36 -7.91 9.25
CA GLY A 661 8.07 -7.28 9.58
C GLY A 661 8.11 -5.75 9.72
N ALA A 662 9.28 -5.11 9.59
CA ALA A 662 9.38 -3.65 9.64
C ALA A 662 8.91 -3.01 8.31
N THR A 663 7.75 -2.33 8.35
CA THR A 663 7.13 -1.68 7.18
C THR A 663 7.41 -0.17 7.11
N ASP A 664 7.59 0.50 8.24
CA ASP A 664 7.89 1.95 8.27
C ASP A 664 9.40 2.21 8.27
N GLY A 665 9.92 2.67 7.13
CA GLY A 665 11.33 3.00 6.94
C GLY A 665 11.87 4.09 7.88
N TYR A 666 10.99 4.92 8.47
CA TYR A 666 11.39 5.92 9.45
C TYR A 666 11.90 5.28 10.75
N LYS A 667 11.31 4.15 11.16
CA LYS A 667 11.59 3.45 12.43
C LYS A 667 12.88 2.62 12.40
N LEU A 668 13.51 2.48 11.24
CA LEU A 668 14.73 1.69 11.11
C LEU A 668 15.92 2.36 11.81
N GLY A 669 16.69 1.54 12.52
CA GLY A 669 17.97 1.96 13.10
C GLY A 669 18.95 2.37 12.01
N GLN A 670 19.82 3.33 12.32
CA GLN A 670 20.66 4.03 11.33
C GLN A 670 21.69 3.15 10.61
N ASN A 671 22.05 2.01 11.18
CA ASN A 671 22.96 1.04 10.55
C ASN A 671 22.24 0.08 9.59
N THR A 672 20.91 0.14 9.51
CA THR A 672 20.10 -0.69 8.60
C THR A 672 20.19 -0.15 7.18
N VAL A 673 20.38 -1.01 6.19
CA VAL A 673 20.37 -0.60 4.78
C VAL A 673 18.96 -0.18 4.36
N ALA A 674 18.85 0.97 3.69
CA ALA A 674 17.59 1.46 3.12
C ALA A 674 17.11 0.60 1.94
N GLN A 675 15.81 0.59 1.69
CA GLN A 675 15.20 -0.11 0.55
C GLN A 675 14.88 0.83 -0.61
N ALA A 676 15.13 0.34 -1.83
CA ALA A 676 14.78 1.01 -3.07
C ALA A 676 13.25 1.03 -3.31
N GLY A 677 12.81 1.92 -4.18
CA GLY A 677 11.39 2.24 -4.38
C GLY A 677 10.63 1.09 -5.01
N THR A 678 9.32 1.09 -4.82
CA THR A 678 8.45 -0.03 -5.23
C THR A 678 7.44 0.38 -6.30
N LEU A 679 7.09 -0.57 -7.18
CA LEU A 679 6.01 -0.44 -8.17
C LEU A 679 4.88 -1.41 -7.83
N ALA A 680 3.64 -0.95 -7.83
CA ALA A 680 2.45 -1.77 -7.64
C ALA A 680 1.44 -1.59 -8.79
N LEU A 681 0.81 -2.69 -9.21
CA LEU A 681 -0.26 -2.73 -10.21
C LEU A 681 -1.43 -3.57 -9.67
N GLY A 682 -2.65 -3.04 -9.73
CA GLY A 682 -3.86 -3.74 -9.29
C GLY A 682 -5.06 -2.81 -9.10
N ASP A 683 -6.07 -3.25 -8.35
CA ASP A 683 -7.18 -2.37 -7.91
C ASP A 683 -6.91 -1.90 -6.48
N TYR A 684 -6.52 -0.62 -6.35
CA TYR A 684 -6.24 0.05 -5.07
C TYR A 684 -7.20 1.23 -4.80
N GLY A 685 -8.27 1.35 -5.60
CA GLY A 685 -9.19 2.49 -5.58
C GLY A 685 -10.41 2.35 -4.68
N LYS A 686 -10.65 1.16 -4.09
CA LYS A 686 -11.85 0.88 -3.26
C LYS A 686 -11.58 1.16 -1.77
N PRO A 687 -12.28 2.12 -1.14
CA PRO A 687 -12.13 2.39 0.29
C PRO A 687 -12.65 1.20 1.13
N GLY A 688 -11.92 0.86 2.20
CA GLY A 688 -12.30 -0.21 3.13
C GLY A 688 -11.67 -1.59 2.84
N GLN A 689 -10.86 -1.71 1.80
CA GLN A 689 -10.05 -2.91 1.57
C GLN A 689 -8.66 -2.75 2.19
N SER A 690 -8.24 -3.75 2.98
CA SER A 690 -6.84 -3.87 3.40
C SER A 690 -5.92 -3.86 2.18
N PRO A 691 -4.68 -3.34 2.27
CA PRO A 691 -3.67 -3.55 1.24
C PRO A 691 -3.54 -5.06 0.99
N GLY A 692 -3.98 -5.55 -0.17
CA GLY A 692 -3.98 -6.98 -0.50
C GLY A 692 -5.35 -7.62 -0.72
N ALA A 693 -6.42 -6.85 -0.95
CA ALA A 693 -7.77 -7.39 -1.06
C ALA A 693 -8.61 -7.01 -2.32
N PRO A 694 -8.19 -7.28 -3.58
CA PRO A 694 -9.09 -7.18 -4.71
C PRO A 694 -9.31 -8.53 -5.43
N LEU A 695 -10.53 -8.76 -5.94
CA LEU A 695 -10.62 -9.32 -7.29
C LEU A 695 -10.03 -8.22 -8.18
N GLY A 696 -8.73 -8.29 -8.46
CA GLY A 696 -8.02 -7.26 -9.24
C GLY A 696 -8.72 -7.01 -10.57
N PHE A 697 -8.43 -5.88 -11.21
CA PHE A 697 -8.80 -5.70 -12.62
C PHE A 697 -8.40 -6.95 -13.42
N VAL A 698 -9.24 -7.38 -14.36
CA VAL A 698 -8.88 -8.45 -15.30
C VAL A 698 -7.93 -7.81 -16.30
N THR A 699 -6.63 -7.96 -16.06
CA THR A 699 -5.55 -7.32 -16.82
C THR A 699 -4.57 -8.39 -17.26
N ASP A 700 -4.25 -8.45 -18.54
CA ASP A 700 -3.12 -9.25 -19.03
C ASP A 700 -1.81 -8.51 -18.76
N VAL A 701 -0.97 -9.07 -17.89
CA VAL A 701 0.29 -8.48 -17.45
C VAL A 701 1.44 -9.23 -18.08
N LYS A 702 2.33 -8.50 -18.76
CA LYS A 702 3.48 -9.09 -19.46
C LYS A 702 4.77 -8.34 -19.13
N PHE A 703 5.82 -9.07 -18.79
CA PHE A 703 7.18 -8.55 -18.64
C PHE A 703 8.04 -9.12 -19.75
N ASP A 704 8.36 -8.30 -20.76
CA ASP A 704 9.06 -8.71 -21.99
C ASP A 704 10.18 -7.69 -22.31
N ASP A 705 11.19 -8.04 -23.09
CA ASP A 705 12.23 -7.11 -23.56
C ASP A 705 11.92 -6.51 -24.97
N HIS A 706 10.79 -6.90 -25.55
CA HIS A 706 10.26 -6.47 -26.84
C HIS A 706 8.80 -6.03 -26.72
N VAL A 707 8.52 -5.03 -25.87
CA VAL A 707 7.20 -4.37 -25.83
C VAL A 707 7.15 -3.27 -26.89
N PRO A 708 6.18 -3.30 -27.84
CA PRO A 708 6.02 -2.22 -28.81
C PRO A 708 5.68 -0.89 -28.12
N SER A 709 6.46 0.16 -28.40
CA SER A 709 6.16 1.51 -27.93
C SER A 709 4.87 2.02 -28.57
N LEU A 710 4.01 2.60 -27.75
CA LEU A 710 2.69 3.11 -28.10
C LEU A 710 2.43 4.48 -27.49
N ALA A 711 3.00 4.80 -26.33
CA ALA A 711 2.63 6.00 -25.58
C ALA A 711 2.87 7.30 -26.37
N ASN A 712 3.91 7.37 -27.20
CA ASN A 712 4.19 8.55 -28.05
C ASN A 712 3.14 8.79 -29.14
N ALA A 713 2.44 7.74 -29.59
CA ALA A 713 1.39 7.86 -30.60
C ALA A 713 0.04 8.30 -30.00
N LEU A 714 -0.11 8.22 -28.67
CA LEU A 714 -1.35 8.58 -27.97
C LEU A 714 -1.33 10.06 -27.58
N SER A 715 -2.39 10.78 -27.96
CA SER A 715 -2.74 12.09 -27.39
C SER A 715 -3.61 11.90 -26.14
N PRO A 716 -3.79 12.93 -25.29
CA PRO A 716 -4.63 12.83 -24.09
C PRO A 716 -6.02 12.24 -24.33
N ASN A 717 -6.65 12.58 -25.45
CA ASN A 717 -7.99 12.15 -25.85
C ASN A 717 -8.03 10.98 -26.86
N ALA A 718 -6.88 10.41 -27.26
CA ALA A 718 -6.87 9.29 -28.20
C ALA A 718 -7.45 8.02 -27.56
N SER A 719 -8.19 7.21 -28.31
CA SER A 719 -8.61 5.89 -27.82
C SER A 719 -7.40 4.97 -27.63
N VAL A 720 -7.42 4.12 -26.60
CA VAL A 720 -6.46 3.01 -26.50
C VAL A 720 -6.80 1.98 -27.60
N PRO A 721 -5.82 1.48 -28.36
CA PRO A 721 -6.03 0.36 -29.29
C PRO A 721 -6.67 -0.85 -28.61
N GLU A 722 -7.56 -1.56 -29.31
CA GLU A 722 -8.32 -2.69 -28.73
C GLU A 722 -7.43 -3.82 -28.20
N ASP A 723 -6.30 -4.09 -28.87
CA ASP A 723 -5.29 -5.08 -28.48
C ASP A 723 -4.51 -4.70 -27.21
N ARG A 724 -4.63 -3.44 -26.77
CA ARG A 724 -3.98 -2.91 -25.56
C ARG A 724 -4.96 -2.60 -24.45
N ALA A 725 -6.26 -2.71 -24.68
CA ALA A 725 -7.26 -2.60 -23.63
C ALA A 725 -7.10 -3.74 -22.62
N ASN A 726 -7.19 -3.43 -21.33
CA ASN A 726 -6.98 -4.39 -20.23
C ASN A 726 -5.60 -5.07 -20.26
N THR A 727 -4.56 -4.34 -20.70
CA THR A 727 -3.18 -4.85 -20.69
C THR A 727 -2.26 -3.97 -19.83
N ALA A 728 -1.23 -4.58 -19.25
CA ALA A 728 -0.11 -3.90 -18.64
C ALA A 728 1.19 -4.60 -19.05
N TRP A 729 1.77 -4.13 -20.16
CA TRP A 729 3.00 -4.70 -20.72
C TRP A 729 4.18 -3.79 -20.42
N PHE A 730 5.19 -4.33 -19.75
CA PHE A 730 6.36 -3.59 -19.30
C PHE A 730 7.65 -4.07 -19.98
N ASP A 731 8.45 -3.13 -20.49
CA ASP A 731 9.81 -3.42 -20.99
C ASP A 731 10.75 -3.71 -19.82
N THR A 732 11.25 -4.94 -19.73
CA THR A 732 12.13 -5.40 -18.66
C THR A 732 13.49 -4.70 -18.65
N ARG A 733 14.03 -4.27 -19.80
CA ARG A 733 15.29 -3.50 -19.84
C ARG A 733 15.10 -2.16 -19.16
N GLN A 734 13.95 -1.53 -19.38
CA GLN A 734 13.59 -0.29 -18.73
C GLN A 734 13.35 -0.50 -17.22
N LEU A 735 12.54 -1.49 -16.84
CA LEU A 735 12.27 -1.80 -15.43
C LEU A 735 13.55 -2.13 -14.65
N ASN A 736 14.43 -2.97 -15.20
CA ASN A 736 15.69 -3.35 -14.56
C ASN A 736 16.61 -2.12 -14.36
N SER A 737 16.56 -1.14 -15.27
CA SER A 737 17.35 0.10 -15.16
C SER A 737 16.93 0.99 -13.99
N PHE A 738 15.68 0.85 -13.50
CA PHE A 738 15.16 1.63 -12.39
C PHE A 738 15.69 1.17 -11.03
N GLY A 739 16.16 -0.07 -10.92
CA GLY A 739 16.69 -0.64 -9.67
C GLY A 739 15.63 -0.74 -8.56
N LEU A 740 14.42 -1.17 -8.90
CA LEU A 740 13.29 -1.26 -7.97
C LEU A 740 13.58 -2.19 -6.80
N GLY A 741 13.16 -1.80 -5.59
CA GLY A 741 13.18 -2.63 -4.39
C GLY A 741 11.94 -3.50 -4.24
N GLY A 742 10.91 -3.29 -5.06
CA GLY A 742 9.72 -4.14 -5.02
C GLY A 742 8.83 -4.01 -6.24
N LEU A 743 8.16 -5.11 -6.56
CA LEU A 743 7.15 -5.21 -7.61
C LEU A 743 5.96 -6.03 -7.11
N THR A 744 4.79 -5.41 -7.05
CA THR A 744 3.54 -6.08 -6.66
C THR A 744 2.54 -6.02 -7.80
N VAL A 745 2.02 -7.18 -8.21
CA VAL A 745 0.97 -7.30 -9.23
C VAL A 745 -0.20 -8.07 -8.66
N THR A 746 -1.40 -7.52 -8.78
CA THR A 746 -2.64 -8.23 -8.44
C THR A 746 -3.65 -8.04 -9.56
N THR A 747 -4.04 -9.13 -10.21
CA THR A 747 -4.95 -9.10 -11.36
C THR A 747 -5.88 -10.32 -11.39
N GLY A 748 -7.08 -10.16 -11.94
CA GLY A 748 -7.94 -11.27 -12.34
C GLY A 748 -7.58 -11.85 -13.72
N GLY A 749 -6.54 -11.34 -14.38
CA GLY A 749 -6.06 -11.81 -15.68
C GLY A 749 -4.86 -12.76 -15.58
N HIS A 750 -3.92 -12.64 -16.51
CA HIS A 750 -2.75 -13.50 -16.61
C HIS A 750 -1.47 -12.70 -16.31
N VAL A 751 -0.44 -13.35 -15.76
CA VAL A 751 0.89 -12.76 -15.55
C VAL A 751 1.95 -13.61 -16.26
N ALA A 752 2.64 -13.04 -17.24
CA ALA A 752 3.79 -13.66 -17.91
C ALA A 752 5.11 -12.89 -17.65
N ILE A 753 6.16 -13.62 -17.28
CA ILE A 753 7.54 -13.13 -17.18
C ILE A 753 8.38 -13.78 -18.28
N ASP A 754 8.45 -13.10 -19.43
CA ASP A 754 9.05 -13.62 -20.67
C ASP A 754 10.51 -13.19 -20.86
N ALA A 755 10.96 -12.15 -20.15
CA ALA A 755 12.33 -11.65 -20.20
C ALA A 755 12.93 -11.48 -18.79
N PRO A 756 14.27 -11.37 -18.66
CA PRO A 756 14.93 -11.30 -17.37
C PRO A 756 14.45 -10.10 -16.53
N LEU A 757 14.02 -10.37 -15.30
CA LEU A 757 13.53 -9.37 -14.36
C LEU A 757 14.42 -9.33 -13.12
N THR A 758 14.99 -8.18 -12.79
CA THR A 758 15.94 -8.00 -11.69
C THR A 758 15.51 -6.87 -10.76
N LEU A 759 15.43 -7.17 -9.46
CA LEU A 759 15.22 -6.19 -8.41
C LEU A 759 16.52 -5.90 -7.62
N ALA A 760 16.52 -4.79 -6.89
CA ALA A 760 17.58 -4.45 -5.95
C ALA A 760 17.70 -5.52 -4.83
N PRO A 761 18.89 -5.72 -4.24
CA PRO A 761 19.08 -6.64 -3.13
C PRO A 761 18.14 -6.39 -1.95
N GLY A 762 17.62 -7.47 -1.35
CA GLY A 762 16.62 -7.40 -0.29
C GLY A 762 15.22 -6.98 -0.77
N GLY A 763 15.00 -6.95 -2.09
CA GLY A 763 13.72 -6.58 -2.68
C GLY A 763 12.64 -7.66 -2.60
N GLN A 764 11.46 -7.34 -3.12
CA GLN A 764 10.31 -8.25 -3.07
C GLN A 764 9.52 -8.27 -4.39
N ILE A 765 9.23 -9.45 -4.92
CA ILE A 765 8.23 -9.63 -5.98
C ILE A 765 7.03 -10.37 -5.40
N THR A 766 5.84 -9.80 -5.58
CA THR A 766 4.57 -10.44 -5.24
C THR A 766 3.66 -10.42 -6.47
N ALA A 767 3.17 -11.57 -6.91
CA ALA A 767 2.15 -11.65 -7.96
C ALA A 767 0.97 -12.50 -7.50
N ALA A 768 -0.23 -11.95 -7.67
CA ALA A 768 -1.49 -12.65 -7.43
C ALA A 768 -2.35 -12.61 -8.69
N ALA A 769 -2.52 -13.75 -9.34
CA ALA A 769 -3.29 -13.89 -10.58
C ALA A 769 -3.81 -15.33 -10.75
N PRO A 770 -4.89 -15.57 -11.50
CA PRO A 770 -5.31 -16.92 -11.88
C PRO A 770 -4.20 -17.80 -12.47
N VAL A 771 -3.41 -17.25 -13.41
CA VAL A 771 -2.30 -17.96 -14.04
C VAL A 771 -1.05 -17.09 -14.02
N ILE A 772 0.06 -17.67 -13.56
CA ILE A 772 1.38 -17.03 -13.51
C ILE A 772 2.40 -17.91 -14.24
N ASP A 773 2.97 -17.40 -15.32
CA ASP A 773 3.99 -18.08 -16.13
C ASP A 773 5.35 -17.38 -16.01
N VAL A 774 6.37 -18.16 -15.63
CA VAL A 774 7.76 -17.72 -15.57
C VAL A 774 8.54 -18.43 -16.67
N ASN A 775 8.90 -17.67 -17.71
CA ASN A 775 9.61 -18.15 -18.89
C ASN A 775 11.08 -17.73 -18.92
N SER A 776 11.49 -16.86 -17.99
CA SER A 776 12.85 -16.30 -17.94
C SER A 776 13.39 -16.20 -16.50
N THR A 777 14.54 -15.55 -16.34
CA THR A 777 15.22 -15.39 -15.06
C THR A 777 14.61 -14.27 -14.23
N VAL A 778 14.18 -14.57 -13.00
CA VAL A 778 13.77 -13.63 -11.97
C VAL A 778 14.86 -13.55 -10.90
N THR A 779 15.50 -12.39 -10.74
CA THR A 779 16.59 -12.16 -9.78
C THR A 779 16.17 -11.21 -8.66
N VAL A 780 16.12 -11.72 -7.43
CA VAL A 780 15.75 -10.96 -6.21
C VAL A 780 16.67 -11.36 -5.07
N ARG A 781 17.96 -10.98 -5.19
CA ARG A 781 19.03 -11.41 -4.27
C ARG A 781 18.72 -11.06 -2.81
N SER A 782 18.81 -12.03 -1.91
CA SER A 782 18.48 -11.89 -0.48
C SER A 782 17.07 -11.35 -0.20
N GLY A 783 16.16 -11.44 -1.18
CA GLY A 783 14.82 -10.90 -1.12
C GLY A 783 13.73 -11.97 -1.06
N ASN A 784 12.51 -11.61 -1.47
CA ASN A 784 11.37 -12.54 -1.42
C ASN A 784 10.64 -12.60 -2.76
N VAL A 785 10.26 -13.80 -3.20
CA VAL A 785 9.38 -14.03 -4.36
C VAL A 785 8.14 -14.78 -3.88
N SER A 786 6.96 -14.21 -4.11
CA SER A 786 5.67 -14.82 -3.73
C SER A 786 4.70 -14.79 -4.90
N PHE A 787 4.37 -15.97 -5.43
CA PHE A 787 3.37 -16.14 -6.48
C PHE A 787 2.19 -16.93 -5.94
N SER A 788 0.99 -16.36 -6.06
CA SER A 788 -0.23 -16.92 -5.50
C SER A 788 -1.38 -16.85 -6.49
N ASN A 789 -2.28 -17.83 -6.48
CA ASN A 789 -3.58 -17.72 -7.14
C ASN A 789 -4.72 -17.41 -6.15
N VAL A 790 -4.39 -17.17 -4.87
CA VAL A 790 -5.32 -16.81 -3.80
C VAL A 790 -5.00 -15.41 -3.29
N VAL A 791 -6.03 -14.59 -3.10
CA VAL A 791 -5.95 -13.29 -2.42
C VAL A 791 -6.58 -13.46 -1.03
N ASP A 792 -5.92 -12.99 0.02
CA ASP A 792 -6.39 -13.15 1.40
C ASP A 792 -7.48 -12.11 1.70
N VAL A 793 -8.75 -12.43 1.42
CA VAL A 793 -9.88 -11.48 1.48
C VAL A 793 -11.02 -11.87 2.42
N GLY A 794 -10.82 -12.86 3.28
CA GLY A 794 -11.87 -13.32 4.21
C GLY A 794 -13.11 -13.96 3.55
N THR A 795 -13.34 -13.82 2.22
CA THR A 795 -14.47 -14.45 1.49
C THR A 795 -14.31 -14.65 -0.04
N GLY A 796 -13.18 -14.35 -0.71
CA GLY A 796 -13.15 -14.37 -2.19
C GLY A 796 -11.91 -14.99 -2.88
N THR A 797 -12.12 -15.86 -3.87
CA THR A 797 -11.12 -16.40 -4.81
C THR A 797 -11.07 -15.58 -6.10
N LEU A 798 -9.91 -15.51 -6.76
CA LEU A 798 -9.82 -14.99 -8.12
C LEU A 798 -10.61 -15.89 -9.10
N PRO A 799 -11.31 -15.33 -10.11
CA PRO A 799 -12.01 -16.13 -11.10
C PRO A 799 -11.02 -17.01 -11.88
N THR A 800 -11.38 -18.26 -12.17
CA THR A 800 -10.56 -19.14 -13.01
C THR A 800 -10.55 -18.63 -14.46
N ILE A 801 -9.40 -18.64 -15.12
CA ILE A 801 -9.32 -18.46 -16.59
C ILE A 801 -9.37 -19.86 -17.21
N ASP A 802 -10.37 -20.13 -18.04
CA ASP A 802 -10.57 -21.44 -18.69
C ASP A 802 -10.61 -22.65 -17.73
N GLY A 803 -11.03 -22.43 -16.48
CA GLY A 803 -11.04 -23.47 -15.44
C GLY A 803 -9.66 -23.84 -14.88
N MET A 804 -8.62 -23.04 -15.16
CA MET A 804 -7.26 -23.24 -14.68
C MET A 804 -6.84 -22.17 -13.69
N LEU A 805 -6.19 -22.62 -12.61
CA LEU A 805 -5.39 -21.83 -11.69
C LEU A 805 -4.00 -22.47 -11.61
N GLY A 806 -2.94 -21.67 -11.71
CA GLY A 806 -1.62 -22.24 -11.51
C GLY A 806 -0.44 -21.29 -11.57
N VAL A 807 0.69 -21.80 -11.10
CA VAL A 807 2.00 -21.15 -11.17
C VAL A 807 2.97 -22.08 -11.89
N ARG A 808 3.54 -21.64 -13.02
CA ARG A 808 4.39 -22.47 -13.88
C ARG A 808 5.77 -21.83 -14.05
N LEU A 809 6.81 -22.58 -13.72
CA LEU A 809 8.19 -22.32 -14.13
C LEU A 809 8.49 -23.21 -15.34
N ASN A 810 8.67 -22.59 -16.49
CA ASN A 810 8.91 -23.28 -17.75
C ASN A 810 10.40 -23.67 -17.92
N PRO A 811 10.74 -24.54 -18.90
CA PRO A 811 12.11 -24.99 -19.08
C PRO A 811 13.10 -23.83 -19.24
N GLY A 812 14.20 -23.85 -18.47
CA GLY A 812 15.22 -22.80 -18.47
C GLY A 812 14.89 -21.58 -17.60
N ALA A 813 13.69 -21.47 -17.04
CA ALA A 813 13.34 -20.41 -16.11
C ALA A 813 14.11 -20.55 -14.78
N VAL A 814 14.53 -19.41 -14.20
CA VAL A 814 15.31 -19.38 -12.96
C VAL A 814 14.70 -18.37 -11.99
N ILE A 815 14.47 -18.77 -10.74
CA ILE A 815 14.25 -17.85 -9.63
C ILE A 815 15.53 -17.82 -8.77
N ASP A 816 16.27 -16.72 -8.84
CA ASP A 816 17.53 -16.50 -8.13
C ASP A 816 17.32 -15.53 -6.95
N THR A 817 17.14 -16.08 -5.75
CA THR A 817 17.07 -15.32 -4.49
C THR A 817 18.36 -15.42 -3.68
N ARG A 818 19.48 -15.80 -4.29
CA ARG A 818 20.73 -16.05 -3.57
C ARG A 818 21.21 -14.84 -2.75
N GLY A 819 21.94 -15.10 -1.68
CA GLY A 819 22.66 -14.05 -0.95
C GLY A 819 23.81 -13.47 -1.76
N LEU A 820 24.34 -12.34 -1.31
CA LEU A 820 25.46 -11.63 -1.95
C LEU A 820 26.82 -12.08 -1.41
N TRP A 821 27.84 -12.00 -2.28
CA TRP A 821 29.24 -12.07 -1.87
C TRP A 821 29.80 -10.67 -1.60
N THR A 822 30.36 -10.44 -0.41
CA THR A 822 30.99 -9.17 -0.03
C THR A 822 32.41 -9.37 0.46
N ASN A 823 33.39 -8.72 -0.18
CA ASN A 823 34.78 -8.76 0.23
C ASN A 823 35.23 -7.39 0.73
N ALA A 824 34.94 -7.11 2.00
CA ALA A 824 35.29 -5.84 2.65
C ALA A 824 36.79 -5.68 2.90
N LEU A 825 37.60 -6.73 2.70
CA LEU A 825 39.06 -6.62 2.70
C LEU A 825 39.54 -5.87 1.45
N LEU A 826 38.90 -6.09 0.31
CA LEU A 826 39.21 -5.45 -0.98
C LEU A 826 38.45 -4.13 -1.19
N ASP A 827 37.21 -4.04 -0.70
CA ASP A 827 36.36 -2.86 -0.83
C ASP A 827 35.83 -2.41 0.54
N ARG A 828 36.64 -1.62 1.25
CA ARG A 828 36.30 -1.11 2.59
C ARG A 828 35.22 -0.03 2.59
N GLY A 829 34.92 0.56 1.43
CA GLY A 829 33.96 1.66 1.28
C GLY A 829 32.52 1.21 1.04
N ASN A 830 32.31 -0.05 0.63
CA ASN A 830 30.99 -0.59 0.33
C ASN A 830 30.64 -1.79 1.22
N LEU A 831 30.11 -1.49 2.40
CA LEU A 831 29.72 -2.50 3.38
C LEU A 831 28.24 -2.91 3.30
N SER A 832 27.45 -2.26 2.44
CA SER A 832 26.01 -2.52 2.32
C SER A 832 25.67 -3.96 1.94
N GLY A 833 26.57 -4.64 1.21
CA GLY A 833 26.43 -6.04 0.84
C GLY A 833 26.37 -7.01 2.03
N LEU A 834 26.91 -6.63 3.19
CA LEU A 834 26.87 -7.42 4.41
C LEU A 834 25.44 -7.66 4.91
N ALA A 835 24.50 -6.75 4.60
CA ALA A 835 23.09 -6.88 4.96
C ALA A 835 22.37 -8.01 4.19
N PHE A 836 22.95 -8.45 3.08
CA PHE A 836 22.30 -9.31 2.08
C PHE A 836 23.03 -10.65 1.89
N VAL A 837 23.79 -11.12 2.89
CA VAL A 837 24.52 -12.40 2.81
C VAL A 837 23.61 -13.62 2.89
N ASP A 838 22.42 -13.50 3.47
CA ASP A 838 21.46 -14.59 3.56
C ASP A 838 20.77 -14.82 2.20
N GLY A 839 20.43 -16.07 1.90
CA GLY A 839 19.51 -16.42 0.83
C GLY A 839 18.09 -15.93 1.13
N GLY A 840 17.38 -15.55 0.08
CA GLY A 840 16.01 -15.06 0.12
C GLY A 840 14.97 -16.17 0.03
N ASN A 841 13.69 -15.84 0.25
CA ASN A 841 12.61 -16.83 0.29
C ASN A 841 11.82 -16.88 -1.01
N VAL A 842 11.31 -18.07 -1.36
CA VAL A 842 10.41 -18.28 -2.50
C VAL A 842 9.16 -19.02 -2.03
N SER A 843 7.99 -18.52 -2.41
CA SER A 843 6.69 -19.15 -2.11
C SER A 843 5.84 -19.20 -3.37
N LEU A 844 5.49 -20.42 -3.81
CA LEU A 844 4.56 -20.66 -4.90
C LEU A 844 3.34 -21.37 -4.31
N ASN A 845 2.17 -20.72 -4.38
CA ASN A 845 0.94 -21.22 -3.77
C ASN A 845 -0.21 -21.22 -4.77
N SER A 846 -0.73 -22.40 -5.08
CA SER A 846 -1.90 -22.57 -5.92
C SER A 846 -2.93 -23.48 -5.25
N PRO A 847 -4.23 -23.16 -5.30
CA PRO A 847 -5.27 -24.10 -4.91
C PRO A 847 -5.45 -25.23 -5.93
N GLN A 848 -4.77 -25.19 -7.08
CA GLN A 848 -4.90 -26.21 -8.13
C GLN A 848 -3.55 -26.72 -8.65
N SER A 849 -2.68 -25.88 -9.23
CA SER A 849 -1.46 -26.37 -9.89
C SER A 849 -0.20 -25.53 -9.62
N VAL A 850 0.88 -26.20 -9.23
CA VAL A 850 2.24 -25.64 -9.28
C VAL A 850 3.12 -26.57 -10.13
N LYS A 851 3.79 -26.03 -11.14
CA LYS A 851 4.65 -26.81 -12.05
C LYS A 851 6.04 -26.20 -12.15
N LEU A 852 7.05 -26.98 -11.78
CA LEU A 852 8.46 -26.72 -12.06
C LEU A 852 8.90 -27.68 -13.14
N SER A 853 9.07 -27.18 -14.37
CA SER A 853 9.42 -28.02 -15.53
C SER A 853 10.87 -28.45 -15.51
N ALA A 854 11.19 -29.54 -16.21
CA ALA A 854 12.57 -29.99 -16.42
C ALA A 854 13.47 -28.84 -16.92
N GLY A 855 14.62 -28.65 -16.28
CA GLY A 855 15.58 -27.60 -16.58
C GLY A 855 15.30 -26.23 -15.94
N SER A 856 14.18 -26.06 -15.22
CA SER A 856 13.95 -24.89 -14.37
C SER A 856 14.75 -24.97 -13.05
N LEU A 857 15.04 -23.82 -12.43
CA LEU A 857 15.80 -23.72 -11.17
C LEU A 857 15.18 -22.72 -10.19
N ILE A 858 15.06 -23.10 -8.92
CA ILE A 858 14.91 -22.16 -7.80
C ILE A 858 16.15 -22.24 -6.91
N ASP A 859 16.85 -21.13 -6.75
CA ASP A 859 18.09 -21.05 -5.96
C ASP A 859 17.97 -20.00 -4.85
N ALA A 860 17.84 -20.50 -3.62
CA ALA A 860 17.77 -19.72 -2.39
C ALA A 860 19.06 -19.82 -1.56
N SER A 861 20.19 -20.18 -2.19
CA SER A 861 21.46 -20.39 -1.48
C SER A 861 22.01 -19.10 -0.87
N SER A 862 22.77 -19.21 0.21
CA SER A 862 23.39 -18.06 0.85
C SER A 862 24.55 -17.50 0.03
N GLY A 863 24.90 -16.25 0.32
CA GLY A 863 26.20 -15.69 0.04
C GLY A 863 27.11 -15.81 1.25
N GLY A 864 28.03 -14.86 1.35
CA GLY A 864 29.04 -14.81 2.39
C GLY A 864 29.87 -13.53 2.31
N ALA A 865 30.71 -13.30 3.31
CA ALA A 865 31.57 -12.15 3.30
C ALA A 865 32.92 -12.36 4.00
N ILE A 866 33.91 -11.63 3.52
CA ILE A 866 35.19 -11.41 4.21
C ILE A 866 35.14 -10.01 4.79
N LEU A 867 35.24 -9.91 6.11
CA LEU A 867 35.22 -8.66 6.85
C LEU A 867 36.55 -7.91 6.71
N ILE A 868 36.56 -6.63 7.08
CA ILE A 868 37.75 -5.75 7.01
C ILE A 868 38.95 -6.34 7.78
N ASN A 869 38.69 -7.10 8.85
CA ASN A 869 39.71 -7.77 9.66
C ASN A 869 40.14 -9.15 9.11
N GLY A 870 39.70 -9.53 7.91
CA GLY A 870 39.99 -10.81 7.28
C GLY A 870 39.17 -12.00 7.81
N LYS A 871 38.30 -11.79 8.80
CA LYS A 871 37.39 -12.84 9.29
C LYS A 871 36.30 -13.12 8.28
N ILE A 872 35.88 -14.38 8.21
CA ILE A 872 34.77 -14.80 7.36
C ILE A 872 33.47 -14.72 8.16
N THR A 873 32.41 -14.25 7.52
CA THR A 873 31.03 -14.41 7.97
C THR A 873 30.22 -15.04 6.86
N GLY A 874 29.31 -15.95 7.20
CA GLY A 874 28.52 -16.71 6.22
C GLY A 874 27.04 -16.44 6.39
N GLY A 875 26.30 -16.43 5.28
CA GLY A 875 24.85 -16.36 5.31
C GLY A 875 24.18 -17.70 5.62
N LYS A 876 22.88 -17.64 5.86
CA LYS A 876 21.97 -18.81 5.88
C LYS A 876 21.30 -18.97 4.52
N GLY A 877 20.99 -20.20 4.14
CA GLY A 877 20.11 -20.46 2.99
C GLY A 877 18.67 -19.98 3.28
N GLY A 878 17.95 -19.58 2.24
CA GLY A 878 16.57 -19.14 2.31
C GLY A 878 15.55 -20.28 2.17
N ASN A 879 14.29 -19.99 2.47
CA ASN A 879 13.22 -21.00 2.46
C ASN A 879 12.56 -21.09 1.08
N ILE A 880 12.15 -22.30 0.69
CA ILE A 880 11.37 -22.55 -0.53
C ILE A 880 10.09 -23.28 -0.15
N THR A 881 8.95 -22.71 -0.50
CA THR A 881 7.61 -23.23 -0.20
C THR A 881 6.86 -23.49 -1.50
N LEU A 882 6.43 -24.73 -1.72
CA LEU A 882 5.64 -25.18 -2.86
C LEU A 882 4.34 -25.80 -2.34
N ILE A 883 3.22 -25.12 -2.55
CA ILE A 883 1.90 -25.55 -2.09
C ILE A 883 0.99 -25.65 -3.31
N ALA A 884 0.43 -26.83 -3.54
CA ALA A 884 -0.51 -27.05 -4.62
C ALA A 884 -1.64 -28.02 -4.24
N ASP A 885 -2.85 -27.77 -4.75
CA ASP A 885 -4.03 -28.62 -4.57
C ASP A 885 -4.39 -28.86 -3.10
N VAL A 886 -4.27 -27.83 -2.26
CA VAL A 886 -4.64 -27.90 -0.84
C VAL A 886 -6.02 -27.28 -0.65
N ALA A 887 -7.01 -28.13 -0.36
CA ALA A 887 -8.43 -27.76 -0.22
C ALA A 887 -8.68 -26.70 0.88
N ASN A 888 -8.92 -25.46 0.46
CA ASN A 888 -9.43 -24.37 1.30
C ASN A 888 -10.98 -24.30 1.27
N GLY A 889 -11.66 -25.45 1.24
CA GLY A 889 -13.13 -25.51 1.25
C GLY A 889 -13.82 -25.31 -0.11
N PHE A 890 -13.18 -25.68 -1.22
CA PHE A 890 -13.70 -25.46 -2.58
C PHE A 890 -13.98 -26.77 -3.35
N ASP A 891 -15.09 -26.81 -4.10
CA ASP A 891 -15.39 -27.82 -5.12
C ASP A 891 -14.66 -27.45 -6.44
N LEU A 892 -13.35 -27.65 -6.51
CA LEU A 892 -12.57 -27.42 -7.74
C LEU A 892 -12.47 -28.69 -8.59
N LEU A 893 -12.44 -28.52 -9.92
CA LEU A 893 -12.16 -29.60 -10.87
C LEU A 893 -10.75 -30.17 -10.59
N PRO A 894 -10.55 -31.50 -10.67
CA PRO A 894 -9.26 -32.13 -10.36
C PRO A 894 -8.17 -31.68 -11.35
N GLY A 895 -7.32 -30.74 -10.94
CA GLY A 895 -6.12 -30.31 -11.69
C GLY A 895 -4.94 -31.29 -11.54
N ASP A 896 -3.81 -30.98 -12.18
CA ASP A 896 -2.52 -31.62 -11.92
C ASP A 896 -1.84 -30.86 -10.76
N PRO A 897 -1.70 -31.46 -9.58
CA PRO A 897 -1.50 -30.74 -8.33
C PRO A 897 -0.12 -30.10 -8.27
N LEU A 898 0.94 -30.89 -8.10
CA LEU A 898 2.30 -30.41 -8.05
C LEU A 898 3.15 -31.26 -8.99
N VAL A 899 3.85 -30.60 -9.92
CA VAL A 899 4.85 -31.24 -10.79
C VAL A 899 6.21 -30.65 -10.45
N LEU A 900 7.16 -31.51 -10.05
CA LEU A 900 8.50 -31.12 -9.59
C LEU A 900 9.59 -31.81 -10.42
N GLU A 901 9.79 -31.34 -11.66
CA GLU A 901 10.85 -31.81 -12.57
C GLU A 901 12.07 -30.85 -12.59
N GLY A 902 11.91 -29.65 -12.02
CA GLY A 902 12.97 -28.66 -11.86
C GLY A 902 13.90 -28.93 -10.67
N THR A 903 14.94 -28.11 -10.53
CA THR A 903 15.87 -28.16 -9.40
C THR A 903 15.51 -27.11 -8.35
N VAL A 904 15.54 -27.48 -7.07
CA VAL A 904 15.46 -26.55 -5.93
C VAL A 904 16.71 -26.70 -5.07
N ARG A 905 17.28 -25.61 -4.57
CA ARG A 905 18.45 -25.66 -3.67
C ARG A 905 18.57 -24.46 -2.73
N SER A 906 19.20 -24.67 -1.58
CA SER A 906 19.40 -23.66 -0.54
C SER A 906 20.68 -23.93 0.27
N TYR A 907 21.84 -23.90 -0.39
CA TYR A 907 23.12 -24.10 0.30
C TYR A 907 23.43 -22.92 1.22
N GLY A 908 23.57 -23.15 2.51
CA GLY A 908 24.02 -22.13 3.46
C GLY A 908 25.51 -22.27 3.78
N MET A 909 26.20 -21.17 4.09
CA MET A 909 27.52 -21.24 4.72
C MET A 909 27.44 -21.64 6.19
N THR A 910 26.39 -21.18 6.88
CA THR A 910 26.17 -21.48 8.31
C THR A 910 25.09 -22.53 8.52
N LYS A 911 23.96 -22.41 7.80
CA LYS A 911 22.82 -23.33 7.84
C LYS A 911 21.99 -23.17 6.57
N GLY A 912 21.45 -24.26 6.01
CA GLY A 912 20.46 -24.20 4.92
C GLY A 912 19.10 -23.67 5.37
N GLY A 913 18.22 -23.34 4.42
CA GLY A 913 16.84 -22.97 4.71
C GLY A 913 15.93 -24.18 4.98
N THR A 914 14.63 -23.99 4.82
CA THR A 914 13.60 -25.04 4.85
C THR A 914 13.00 -25.24 3.46
N LEU A 915 12.86 -26.48 3.02
CA LEU A 915 12.02 -26.85 1.87
C LEU A 915 10.67 -27.33 2.40
N THR A 916 9.60 -26.64 2.02
CA THR A 916 8.23 -27.04 2.34
C THR A 916 7.52 -27.46 1.06
N ILE A 917 7.03 -28.69 1.02
CA ILE A 917 6.22 -29.24 -0.06
C ILE A 917 4.87 -29.64 0.52
N SER A 918 3.79 -29.14 -0.08
CA SER A 918 2.42 -29.54 0.23
C SER A 918 1.68 -29.87 -1.06
N SER A 919 1.16 -31.09 -1.15
CA SER A 919 0.44 -31.58 -2.33
C SER A 919 -0.91 -32.16 -1.97
N GLY A 920 -1.93 -31.87 -2.78
CA GLY A 920 -3.22 -32.57 -2.74
C GLY A 920 -3.16 -34.05 -3.13
N SER A 921 -2.15 -34.46 -3.89
CA SER A 921 -1.94 -35.86 -4.29
C SER A 921 -0.98 -36.63 -3.39
N ALA A 922 -0.99 -37.96 -3.57
CA ALA A 922 -0.07 -38.82 -2.84
C ALA A 922 1.37 -38.50 -3.25
N ILE A 923 2.27 -38.55 -2.27
CA ILE A 923 3.71 -38.33 -2.48
C ILE A 923 4.42 -39.68 -2.40
N ASN A 924 5.11 -40.07 -3.47
CA ASN A 924 6.00 -41.22 -3.51
C ASN A 924 7.46 -40.75 -3.41
N ILE A 925 8.25 -41.29 -2.49
CA ILE A 925 9.68 -41.06 -2.38
C ILE A 925 10.41 -42.29 -2.90
N SER A 926 11.02 -42.17 -4.08
CA SER A 926 11.72 -43.27 -4.75
C SER A 926 12.61 -42.80 -5.91
N ASP A 927 13.64 -43.58 -6.21
CA ASP A 927 14.46 -43.47 -7.43
C ASP A 927 13.67 -43.86 -8.70
N LEU A 928 12.58 -44.62 -8.55
CA LEU A 928 11.71 -45.05 -9.64
C LEU A 928 10.27 -44.58 -9.37
N PRO A 929 9.64 -43.82 -10.30
CA PRO A 929 8.29 -43.34 -10.07
C PRO A 929 7.30 -44.51 -9.96
N LEU A 930 6.46 -44.46 -8.92
CA LEU A 930 5.37 -45.41 -8.72
C LEU A 930 4.31 -45.21 -9.81
N LEU A 931 4.03 -46.25 -10.61
CA LEU A 931 3.04 -46.22 -11.70
C LEU A 931 3.27 -45.06 -12.69
N ALA A 932 4.51 -44.91 -13.15
CA ALA A 932 4.97 -43.81 -14.01
C ALA A 932 4.20 -43.70 -15.35
N ASP A 933 3.63 -44.81 -15.83
CA ASP A 933 2.82 -44.88 -17.04
C ASP A 933 1.36 -44.45 -16.83
N GLY A 934 0.99 -44.08 -15.60
CA GLY A 934 -0.36 -43.69 -15.24
C GLY A 934 -1.35 -44.86 -15.25
N LEU A 935 -0.88 -46.10 -15.18
CA LEU A 935 -1.73 -47.29 -15.19
C LEU A 935 -1.60 -48.04 -13.88
N LEU A 936 -2.72 -48.41 -13.27
CA LEU A 936 -2.78 -49.38 -12.18
C LEU A 936 -3.15 -50.75 -12.76
N PRO A 937 -2.23 -51.73 -12.80
CA PRO A 937 -2.48 -53.07 -13.33
C PRO A 937 -3.59 -53.82 -12.60
N ALA A 938 -4.35 -54.64 -13.33
CA ALA A 938 -5.33 -55.55 -12.76
C ALA A 938 -4.70 -56.50 -11.71
N GLY A 939 -5.36 -56.67 -10.56
CA GLY A 939 -4.90 -57.54 -9.49
C GLY A 939 -3.81 -56.95 -8.58
N GLN A 940 -3.27 -55.76 -8.90
CA GLN A 940 -2.31 -55.06 -8.05
C GLN A 940 -3.04 -54.27 -6.96
N ALA A 941 -2.63 -54.43 -5.70
CA ALA A 941 -3.11 -53.62 -4.59
C ALA A 941 -2.46 -52.23 -4.62
N THR A 942 -3.24 -51.17 -4.42
CA THR A 942 -2.73 -49.81 -4.29
C THR A 942 -1.98 -49.61 -2.97
N THR A 943 -0.75 -49.11 -2.98
CA THR A 943 0.04 -48.85 -1.76
C THR A 943 -0.30 -47.50 -1.09
N THR A 944 -0.95 -46.60 -1.83
CA THR A 944 -1.42 -45.30 -1.37
C THR A 944 -2.77 -44.98 -1.99
N VAL A 945 -3.36 -43.87 -1.56
CA VAL A 945 -4.53 -43.30 -2.21
C VAL A 945 -4.15 -42.82 -3.62
N LEU A 946 -4.90 -43.25 -4.62
CA LEU A 946 -4.77 -42.79 -6.00
C LEU A 946 -6.07 -42.13 -6.46
N PHE A 947 -6.04 -41.50 -7.62
CA PHE A 947 -7.22 -40.93 -8.25
C PHE A 947 -7.38 -41.52 -9.65
N LEU A 948 -8.61 -41.82 -10.04
CA LEU A 948 -8.90 -42.23 -11.42
C LEU A 948 -8.59 -41.08 -12.39
N ASP A 949 -7.90 -41.40 -13.48
CA ASP A 949 -7.70 -40.46 -14.59
C ASP A 949 -8.78 -40.65 -15.69
N SER A 950 -9.34 -41.85 -15.78
CA SER A 950 -10.48 -42.20 -16.63
C SER A 950 -11.63 -42.79 -15.81
N ALA A 951 -12.87 -42.69 -16.32
CA ALA A 951 -14.01 -43.35 -15.69
C ALA A 951 -13.78 -44.86 -15.54
N LEU A 952 -14.08 -45.41 -14.36
CA LEU A 952 -14.05 -46.84 -14.05
C LEU A 952 -15.45 -47.41 -14.24
N VAL A 953 -15.62 -48.28 -15.23
CA VAL A 953 -16.89 -49.00 -15.44
C VAL A 953 -16.86 -50.29 -14.62
N ILE A 954 -17.82 -50.44 -13.71
CA ILE A 954 -18.05 -51.63 -12.89
C ILE A 954 -19.29 -52.36 -13.45
N PRO A 955 -19.13 -53.52 -14.12
CA PRO A 955 -20.26 -54.22 -14.72
C PRO A 955 -21.31 -54.68 -13.69
N ALA A 956 -22.56 -54.78 -14.12
CA ALA A 956 -23.63 -55.36 -13.30
C ALA A 956 -23.25 -56.79 -12.85
N GLY A 957 -23.53 -57.13 -11.59
CA GLY A 957 -23.21 -58.43 -11.01
C GLY A 957 -21.78 -58.57 -10.45
N THR A 958 -20.93 -57.54 -10.57
CA THR A 958 -19.57 -57.55 -10.00
C THR A 958 -19.50 -56.85 -8.64
N GLN A 959 -18.50 -57.18 -7.83
CA GLN A 959 -18.29 -56.53 -6.54
C GLN A 959 -17.72 -55.13 -6.72
N ILE A 960 -18.27 -54.17 -5.97
CA ILE A 960 -17.79 -52.79 -5.93
C ILE A 960 -16.49 -52.77 -5.11
N PRO A 961 -15.35 -52.38 -5.70
CA PRO A 961 -14.03 -52.58 -5.10
C PRO A 961 -13.71 -51.64 -3.93
N PHE A 962 -14.39 -50.49 -3.84
CA PHE A 962 -14.23 -49.52 -2.77
C PHE A 962 -15.53 -48.72 -2.58
N THR A 963 -15.71 -48.13 -1.40
CA THR A 963 -16.90 -47.33 -1.11
C THR A 963 -16.89 -46.08 -2.00
N TYR A 964 -17.96 -45.88 -2.74
CA TYR A 964 -18.11 -44.80 -3.70
C TYR A 964 -19.44 -44.09 -3.45
N SER A 965 -19.43 -42.76 -3.37
CA SER A 965 -20.66 -41.97 -3.28
C SER A 965 -20.82 -41.08 -4.51
N MET A 966 -22.03 -41.02 -5.06
CA MET A 966 -22.38 -40.08 -6.13
C MET A 966 -23.51 -39.18 -5.69
N THR A 967 -23.49 -37.91 -6.11
CA THR A 967 -24.61 -37.01 -5.88
C THR A 967 -25.48 -36.94 -7.13
N VAL A 968 -26.73 -37.39 -7.01
CA VAL A 968 -27.73 -37.27 -8.07
C VAL A 968 -28.32 -35.87 -8.01
N ARG A 969 -28.08 -35.08 -9.06
CA ARG A 969 -28.61 -33.70 -9.21
C ARG A 969 -29.68 -33.60 -10.29
N LYS A 970 -29.89 -34.68 -11.05
CA LYS A 970 -30.78 -34.70 -12.21
C LYS A 970 -31.33 -36.09 -12.43
N ALA A 971 -32.64 -36.19 -12.63
CA ALA A 971 -33.32 -37.36 -13.13
C ALA A 971 -33.33 -37.36 -14.66
N LEU A 972 -32.88 -38.45 -15.28
CA LEU A 972 -32.71 -38.55 -16.73
C LEU A 972 -34.05 -38.79 -17.44
N PRO A 973 -34.23 -38.26 -18.66
CA PRO A 973 -35.47 -38.44 -19.43
C PRO A 973 -35.66 -39.90 -19.83
N GLY A 974 -36.87 -40.42 -19.63
CA GLY A 974 -37.26 -41.78 -20.02
C GLY A 974 -36.75 -42.89 -19.11
N GLU A 975 -35.97 -42.58 -18.07
CA GLU A 975 -35.46 -43.56 -17.12
C GLU A 975 -36.31 -43.62 -15.84
N ALA A 976 -36.48 -44.84 -15.32
CA ALA A 976 -37.12 -45.04 -14.01
C ALA A 976 -36.18 -44.63 -12.88
N LEU A 977 -36.67 -43.78 -11.97
CA LEU A 977 -35.94 -43.37 -10.78
C LEU A 977 -35.52 -44.58 -9.94
N GLN A 978 -34.31 -44.55 -9.42
CA GLN A 978 -33.78 -45.64 -8.57
C GLN A 978 -33.97 -45.36 -7.08
N MET A 979 -34.42 -44.17 -6.72
CA MET A 979 -34.69 -43.71 -5.35
C MET A 979 -35.71 -42.57 -5.39
N ASP A 980 -36.22 -42.20 -4.22
CA ASP A 980 -37.07 -41.03 -4.07
C ASP A 980 -36.22 -39.77 -4.27
N LEU A 981 -36.65 -38.87 -5.15
CA LEU A 981 -35.95 -37.64 -5.47
C LEU A 981 -36.90 -36.44 -5.44
N MET A 982 -36.51 -35.38 -4.73
CA MET A 982 -37.28 -34.14 -4.73
C MET A 982 -36.97 -33.34 -6.00
N PRO A 983 -37.93 -33.11 -6.90
CA PRO A 983 -37.71 -32.31 -8.10
C PRO A 983 -37.43 -30.84 -7.74
N ASP A 984 -36.46 -30.24 -8.43
CA ASP A 984 -36.07 -28.84 -8.25
C ASP A 984 -36.56 -28.01 -9.44
N PHE A 985 -37.60 -27.21 -9.17
CA PHE A 985 -38.20 -26.28 -10.13
C PHE A 985 -37.77 -24.82 -9.90
N SER A 986 -36.85 -24.55 -8.97
CA SER A 986 -36.49 -23.19 -8.53
C SER A 986 -35.94 -22.28 -9.64
N ARG A 987 -35.45 -22.87 -10.73
CA ARG A 987 -34.93 -22.16 -11.92
C ARG A 987 -35.95 -22.03 -13.05
N GLY A 988 -37.20 -22.44 -12.84
CA GLY A 988 -38.26 -22.43 -13.84
C GLY A 988 -38.09 -23.53 -14.89
N VAL A 989 -38.89 -24.60 -14.82
CA VAL A 989 -38.85 -25.72 -15.80
C VAL A 989 -40.08 -25.70 -16.68
N THR A 990 -39.90 -25.63 -17.99
CA THR A 990 -40.99 -25.68 -18.96
C THR A 990 -41.33 -27.13 -19.32
N VAL A 991 -42.61 -27.47 -19.24
CA VAL A 991 -43.17 -28.78 -19.60
C VAL A 991 -43.33 -28.87 -21.12
N GLY A 992 -42.67 -29.83 -21.77
CA GLY A 992 -42.63 -29.96 -23.24
C GLY A 992 -43.85 -30.63 -23.89
N ALA A 993 -44.57 -31.47 -23.13
CA ALA A 993 -45.78 -32.18 -23.53
C ALA A 993 -46.72 -32.29 -22.33
N ASN A 994 -48.02 -32.51 -22.57
CA ASN A 994 -49.00 -32.65 -21.50
C ASN A 994 -48.54 -33.68 -20.44
N TRP A 995 -48.26 -33.21 -19.22
CA TRP A 995 -47.65 -34.00 -18.15
C TRP A 995 -48.65 -34.23 -17.03
N GLN A 996 -48.91 -35.49 -16.69
CA GLN A 996 -49.74 -35.81 -15.53
C GLN A 996 -48.92 -35.76 -14.24
N VAL A 997 -49.39 -34.98 -13.25
CA VAL A 997 -48.76 -34.91 -11.93
C VAL A 997 -48.82 -36.28 -11.26
N PRO A 998 -47.69 -36.89 -10.88
CA PRO A 998 -47.66 -38.22 -10.27
C PRO A 998 -48.30 -38.22 -8.88
N ASP A 999 -48.89 -39.35 -8.49
CA ASP A 999 -49.50 -39.52 -7.16
C ASP A 999 -48.53 -39.31 -5.99
N SER A 1000 -47.21 -39.39 -6.25
CA SER A 1000 -46.17 -39.17 -5.24
C SER A 1000 -45.94 -37.69 -4.91
N LEU A 1001 -46.35 -36.77 -5.80
CA LEU A 1001 -46.27 -35.33 -5.54
C LEU A 1001 -47.59 -34.86 -4.91
N ALA A 1002 -47.49 -34.07 -3.84
CA ALA A 1002 -48.65 -33.43 -3.22
C ALA A 1002 -49.23 -32.32 -4.10
N TYR A 1003 -48.37 -31.56 -4.77
CA TYR A 1003 -48.72 -30.61 -5.83
C TYR A 1003 -47.48 -30.14 -6.59
N VAL A 1004 -47.69 -29.56 -7.77
CA VAL A 1004 -46.75 -28.66 -8.46
C VAL A 1004 -47.44 -27.31 -8.73
N TYR A 1005 -46.68 -26.23 -8.89
CA TYR A 1005 -47.27 -24.93 -9.26
C TYR A 1005 -46.48 -24.19 -10.34
N ASP A 1006 -47.21 -23.44 -11.16
CA ASP A 1006 -46.65 -22.66 -12.27
C ASP A 1006 -46.27 -21.22 -11.88
N SER A 1007 -45.73 -20.46 -12.85
CA SER A 1007 -45.34 -19.06 -12.66
C SER A 1007 -46.47 -18.10 -12.26
N ASN A 1008 -47.74 -18.52 -12.42
CA ASN A 1008 -48.93 -17.78 -11.98
C ASN A 1008 -49.46 -18.28 -10.63
N PHE A 1009 -48.72 -19.17 -9.94
CA PHE A 1009 -49.14 -19.86 -8.72
C PHE A 1009 -50.42 -20.71 -8.90
N THR A 1010 -50.68 -21.22 -10.10
CA THR A 1010 -51.72 -22.23 -10.30
C THR A 1010 -51.22 -23.57 -9.79
N TYR A 1011 -51.95 -24.20 -8.87
CA TYR A 1011 -51.58 -25.48 -8.27
C TYR A 1011 -52.23 -26.64 -9.02
N TYR A 1012 -51.41 -27.63 -9.38
CA TYR A 1012 -51.81 -28.88 -10.01
C TYR A 1012 -51.64 -30.01 -8.98
N SER A 1013 -52.74 -30.64 -8.58
CA SER A 1013 -52.75 -31.76 -7.64
C SER A 1013 -52.43 -33.08 -8.34
N PRO A 1014 -52.05 -34.15 -7.61
CA PRO A 1014 -51.83 -35.48 -8.20
C PRO A 1014 -53.00 -35.94 -9.07
N GLY A 1015 -52.66 -36.58 -10.19
CA GLY A 1015 -53.60 -37.03 -11.23
C GLY A 1015 -54.04 -35.95 -12.22
N THR A 1016 -53.77 -34.66 -11.99
CA THR A 1016 -54.11 -33.57 -12.92
C THR A 1016 -53.09 -33.42 -14.06
N GLN A 1017 -53.55 -32.93 -15.21
CA GLN A 1017 -52.74 -32.70 -16.40
C GLN A 1017 -52.20 -31.26 -16.43
N VAL A 1018 -50.88 -31.12 -16.47
CA VAL A 1018 -50.16 -29.87 -16.70
C VAL A 1018 -49.97 -29.71 -18.22
N PRO A 1019 -50.53 -28.65 -18.85
CA PRO A 1019 -50.42 -28.46 -20.29
C PRO A 1019 -48.98 -28.23 -20.78
N ALA A 1020 -48.68 -28.68 -21.99
CA ALA A 1020 -47.43 -28.33 -22.68
C ALA A 1020 -47.24 -26.79 -22.75
N GLY A 1021 -46.01 -26.32 -22.54
CA GLY A 1021 -45.64 -24.90 -22.48
C GLY A 1021 -45.72 -24.26 -21.08
N THR A 1022 -46.25 -24.97 -20.09
CA THR A 1022 -46.34 -24.46 -18.70
C THR A 1022 -44.97 -24.40 -18.03
N GLN A 1023 -44.64 -23.28 -17.38
CA GLN A 1023 -43.41 -23.12 -16.60
C GLN A 1023 -43.66 -23.38 -15.12
N LEU A 1024 -43.08 -24.43 -14.57
CA LEU A 1024 -43.17 -24.81 -13.16
C LEU A 1024 -42.10 -24.12 -12.32
N LEU A 1025 -42.48 -23.61 -11.15
CA LEU A 1025 -41.59 -22.91 -10.21
C LEU A 1025 -41.35 -23.66 -8.90
N GLY A 1026 -42.21 -24.62 -8.57
CA GLY A 1026 -42.05 -25.41 -7.34
C GLY A 1026 -43.00 -26.59 -7.26
N SER A 1027 -42.75 -27.41 -6.25
CA SER A 1027 -43.51 -28.62 -5.95
C SER A 1027 -43.43 -28.96 -4.47
N ALA A 1028 -44.32 -29.82 -4.01
CA ALA A 1028 -44.23 -30.46 -2.69
C ALA A 1028 -44.31 -31.98 -2.83
N GLY A 1029 -43.41 -32.68 -2.15
CA GLY A 1029 -43.28 -34.14 -2.20
C GLY A 1029 -42.14 -34.60 -3.11
N ASP A 1030 -41.87 -35.91 -3.06
CA ASP A 1030 -40.80 -36.56 -3.82
C ASP A 1030 -41.37 -37.34 -5.00
N LEU A 1031 -40.59 -37.43 -6.07
CA LEU A 1031 -40.82 -38.44 -7.11
C LEU A 1031 -40.29 -39.77 -6.58
N THR A 1032 -41.16 -40.77 -6.43
CA THR A 1032 -40.78 -42.04 -5.81
C THR A 1032 -39.91 -42.91 -6.72
N ALA A 1033 -39.13 -43.79 -6.11
CA ALA A 1033 -38.39 -44.83 -6.81
C ALA A 1033 -39.34 -45.64 -7.73
N GLY A 1034 -38.92 -45.85 -8.97
CA GLY A 1034 -39.72 -46.48 -10.02
C GLY A 1034 -40.50 -45.51 -10.91
N TYR A 1035 -40.67 -44.24 -10.52
CA TYR A 1035 -41.27 -43.22 -11.38
C TYR A 1035 -40.41 -43.00 -12.63
N VAL A 1036 -41.02 -42.97 -13.82
CA VAL A 1036 -40.31 -42.69 -15.08
C VAL A 1036 -40.52 -41.23 -15.45
N VAL A 1037 -39.44 -40.44 -15.54
CA VAL A 1037 -39.54 -39.05 -16.01
C VAL A 1037 -39.92 -39.04 -17.50
N PRO A 1038 -41.08 -38.53 -17.91
CA PRO A 1038 -41.50 -38.61 -19.32
C PRO A 1038 -40.59 -37.78 -20.21
N ALA A 1039 -39.96 -38.42 -21.20
CA ALA A 1039 -38.97 -37.77 -22.06
C ALA A 1039 -39.58 -36.72 -23.01
N ASP A 1040 -40.87 -36.84 -23.31
CA ASP A 1040 -41.63 -35.85 -24.09
C ASP A 1040 -41.96 -34.59 -23.26
N ALA A 1041 -42.29 -34.76 -21.98
CA ALA A 1041 -42.53 -33.65 -21.05
C ALA A 1041 -41.24 -32.98 -20.58
N PHE A 1042 -40.16 -33.73 -20.38
CA PHE A 1042 -38.88 -33.23 -19.90
C PHE A 1042 -37.73 -33.77 -20.77
N PRO A 1043 -37.54 -33.28 -22.01
CA PRO A 1043 -36.56 -33.83 -22.96
C PRO A 1043 -35.11 -33.72 -22.49
N ASN A 1044 -34.83 -32.75 -21.62
CA ASN A 1044 -33.53 -32.59 -20.99
C ASN A 1044 -33.42 -33.29 -19.64
N GLY A 1045 -34.43 -34.06 -19.19
CA GLY A 1045 -34.53 -34.56 -17.82
C GLY A 1045 -35.01 -33.50 -16.82
N LEU A 1046 -35.11 -33.88 -15.55
CA LEU A 1046 -35.63 -33.04 -14.48
C LEU A 1046 -34.54 -32.79 -13.42
N ALA A 1047 -34.27 -31.53 -13.08
CA ALA A 1047 -33.38 -31.22 -11.98
C ALA A 1047 -33.97 -31.72 -10.66
N VAL A 1048 -33.12 -32.19 -9.74
CA VAL A 1048 -33.54 -32.64 -8.41
C VAL A 1048 -32.65 -32.01 -7.36
N THR A 1049 -33.16 -31.94 -6.13
CA THR A 1049 -32.35 -31.55 -4.98
C THR A 1049 -31.16 -32.50 -4.86
N PRO A 1050 -29.92 -32.02 -4.63
CA PRO A 1050 -28.74 -32.88 -4.59
C PRO A 1050 -28.87 -33.99 -3.53
N THR A 1051 -29.05 -35.24 -3.98
CA THR A 1051 -29.18 -36.41 -3.10
C THR A 1051 -27.95 -37.30 -3.26
N THR A 1052 -27.26 -37.60 -2.15
CA THR A 1052 -26.05 -38.44 -2.17
C THR A 1052 -26.41 -39.91 -2.01
N VAL A 1053 -25.95 -40.73 -2.96
CA VAL A 1053 -26.09 -42.18 -3.00
C VAL A 1053 -24.74 -42.80 -2.68
N THR A 1054 -24.70 -43.70 -1.71
CA THR A 1054 -23.46 -44.37 -1.31
C THR A 1054 -23.52 -45.85 -1.68
N TYR A 1055 -22.57 -46.27 -2.50
CA TYR A 1055 -22.29 -47.66 -2.86
C TYR A 1055 -21.20 -48.20 -1.94
N ALA A 1056 -21.53 -49.17 -1.10
CA ALA A 1056 -20.58 -49.74 -0.14
C ALA A 1056 -19.58 -50.69 -0.83
N ALA A 1057 -18.30 -50.64 -0.42
CA ALA A 1057 -17.31 -51.64 -0.82
C ALA A 1057 -17.79 -53.07 -0.54
N GLY A 1058 -17.52 -54.00 -1.46
CA GLY A 1058 -17.89 -55.41 -1.37
C GLY A 1058 -19.34 -55.74 -1.75
N SER A 1059 -20.22 -54.73 -1.87
CA SER A 1059 -21.58 -54.94 -2.38
C SER A 1059 -21.55 -55.28 -3.88
N THR A 1060 -22.58 -55.98 -4.37
CA THR A 1060 -22.68 -56.31 -5.81
C THR A 1060 -23.37 -55.17 -6.54
N ALA A 1061 -22.76 -54.67 -7.63
CA ALA A 1061 -23.35 -53.64 -8.48
C ALA A 1061 -24.62 -54.19 -9.15
N ALA A 1062 -25.80 -53.68 -8.76
CA ALA A 1062 -27.08 -54.15 -9.28
C ALA A 1062 -27.29 -53.83 -10.78
N LYS A 1063 -26.62 -52.79 -11.27
CA LYS A 1063 -26.53 -52.35 -12.66
C LYS A 1063 -25.08 -51.94 -12.94
N GLU A 1064 -24.74 -51.75 -14.20
CA GLU A 1064 -23.45 -51.16 -14.57
C GLU A 1064 -23.30 -49.81 -13.87
N LEU A 1065 -22.18 -49.64 -13.15
CA LEU A 1065 -21.86 -48.46 -12.37
C LEU A 1065 -20.63 -47.80 -12.99
N SER A 1066 -20.82 -46.61 -13.57
CA SER A 1066 -19.71 -45.79 -14.08
C SER A 1066 -19.22 -44.86 -12.97
N VAL A 1067 -18.06 -45.15 -12.40
CA VAL A 1067 -17.37 -44.30 -11.43
C VAL A 1067 -16.57 -43.23 -12.21
N PRO A 1068 -16.80 -41.93 -11.98
CA PRO A 1068 -16.21 -40.87 -12.79
C PRO A 1068 -14.70 -40.70 -12.54
N THR A 1069 -14.03 -40.05 -13.50
CA THR A 1069 -12.65 -39.54 -13.33
C THR A 1069 -12.54 -38.64 -12.09
N GLY A 1070 -11.35 -38.56 -11.49
CA GLY A 1070 -11.10 -37.86 -10.23
C GLY A 1070 -11.60 -38.59 -8.98
N THR A 1071 -12.29 -39.74 -9.12
CA THR A 1071 -12.71 -40.51 -7.95
C THR A 1071 -11.50 -41.12 -7.24
N ARG A 1072 -11.50 -40.99 -5.92
CA ARG A 1072 -10.48 -41.52 -5.02
C ARG A 1072 -10.52 -43.04 -4.97
N ILE A 1073 -9.38 -43.68 -5.19
CA ILE A 1073 -9.12 -45.11 -4.97
C ILE A 1073 -8.39 -45.23 -3.62
N PRO A 1074 -9.01 -45.80 -2.56
CA PRO A 1074 -8.36 -45.96 -1.26
C PRO A 1074 -7.14 -46.88 -1.32
N ALA A 1075 -6.15 -46.67 -0.46
CA ALA A 1075 -5.03 -47.60 -0.29
C ALA A 1075 -5.54 -49.02 0.07
N GLY A 1076 -4.83 -50.06 -0.38
CA GLY A 1076 -5.21 -51.47 -0.26
C GLY A 1076 -6.25 -51.96 -1.28
N THR A 1077 -6.80 -51.10 -2.14
CA THR A 1077 -7.78 -51.51 -3.16
C THR A 1077 -7.13 -52.38 -4.23
N ILE A 1078 -7.79 -53.48 -4.60
CA ILE A 1078 -7.43 -54.34 -5.74
C ILE A 1078 -8.52 -54.19 -6.80
N LEU A 1079 -8.14 -53.78 -8.02
CA LEU A 1079 -9.07 -53.66 -9.14
C LEU A 1079 -8.94 -54.87 -10.07
N ALA A 1080 -10.06 -55.38 -10.56
CA ALA A 1080 -10.10 -56.53 -11.45
C ALA A 1080 -9.66 -56.21 -12.89
N GLN A 1081 -9.53 -54.93 -13.23
CA GLN A 1081 -9.10 -54.44 -14.54
C GLN A 1081 -8.00 -53.40 -14.38
N THR A 1082 -7.19 -53.24 -15.43
CA THR A 1082 -6.19 -52.18 -15.48
C THR A 1082 -6.91 -50.85 -15.68
N VAL A 1083 -6.59 -49.85 -14.86
CA VAL A 1083 -7.25 -48.54 -14.91
C VAL A 1083 -6.23 -47.42 -15.05
N ALA A 1084 -6.61 -46.36 -15.77
CA ALA A 1084 -5.82 -45.14 -15.79
C ALA A 1084 -5.98 -44.38 -14.47
N ILE A 1085 -4.86 -44.01 -13.87
CA ILE A 1085 -4.77 -43.29 -12.60
C ILE A 1085 -3.90 -42.05 -12.78
N LYS A 1086 -4.19 -41.01 -12.00
CA LYS A 1086 -3.29 -39.88 -11.85
C LYS A 1086 -2.07 -40.34 -11.06
N PRO A 1087 -0.85 -40.27 -11.61
CA PRO A 1087 0.34 -40.73 -10.92
C PRO A 1087 0.60 -39.88 -9.67
N PRO A 1088 1.09 -40.49 -8.58
CA PRO A 1088 1.50 -39.75 -7.39
C PRO A 1088 2.70 -38.84 -7.71
N LEU A 1089 2.86 -37.76 -6.95
CA LEU A 1089 4.06 -36.92 -7.04
C LEU A 1089 5.29 -37.75 -6.63
N ASN A 1090 6.23 -37.96 -7.55
CA ASN A 1090 7.49 -38.62 -7.23
C ASN A 1090 8.53 -37.62 -6.75
N LEU A 1091 9.12 -37.86 -5.57
CA LEU A 1091 10.28 -37.15 -5.05
C LEU A 1091 11.51 -38.07 -5.14
N ASP A 1092 12.47 -37.68 -5.96
CA ASP A 1092 13.78 -38.32 -6.03
C ASP A 1092 14.54 -38.12 -4.70
N PRO A 1093 15.14 -39.17 -4.09
CA PRO A 1093 15.87 -39.06 -2.83
C PRO A 1093 17.04 -38.05 -2.85
N GLY A 1094 17.57 -37.70 -4.03
CA GLY A 1094 18.56 -36.64 -4.22
C GLY A 1094 18.08 -35.26 -3.76
N ILE A 1095 16.77 -35.01 -3.72
CA ILE A 1095 16.21 -33.75 -3.21
C ILE A 1095 16.60 -33.52 -1.74
N PHE A 1096 16.77 -34.58 -0.94
CA PHE A 1096 17.16 -34.48 0.48
C PHE A 1096 18.64 -34.14 0.70
N LYS A 1097 19.37 -33.84 -0.39
CA LYS A 1097 20.76 -33.39 -0.44
C LYS A 1097 20.90 -32.01 -1.10
N SER A 1098 19.81 -31.27 -1.24
CA SER A 1098 19.77 -29.97 -1.93
C SER A 1098 20.16 -28.76 -1.06
N GLY A 1099 20.75 -29.02 0.11
CA GLY A 1099 21.36 -28.00 0.97
C GLY A 1099 20.45 -27.46 2.07
N PHE A 1100 19.17 -27.85 2.13
CA PHE A 1100 18.27 -27.42 3.19
C PHE A 1100 18.63 -28.06 4.53
N SER A 1101 18.30 -27.34 5.61
CA SER A 1101 18.43 -27.84 6.98
C SER A 1101 17.16 -28.51 7.50
N ASN A 1102 16.01 -28.28 6.85
CA ASN A 1102 14.76 -28.96 7.13
C ASN A 1102 14.02 -29.28 5.83
N TYR A 1103 13.42 -30.45 5.77
CA TYR A 1103 12.49 -30.88 4.72
C TYR A 1103 11.13 -31.14 5.36
N ASP A 1104 10.12 -30.33 5.04
CA ASP A 1104 8.74 -30.50 5.51
C ASP A 1104 7.87 -30.93 4.33
N ILE A 1105 7.54 -32.23 4.28
CA ILE A 1105 6.83 -32.86 3.19
C ILE A 1105 5.45 -33.26 3.67
N SER A 1106 4.43 -32.71 3.04
CA SER A 1106 3.04 -32.93 3.42
C SER A 1106 2.18 -33.33 2.23
N SER A 1107 1.28 -34.29 2.43
CA SER A 1107 0.29 -34.72 1.44
C SER A 1107 -1.10 -34.72 2.05
N GLN A 1108 -2.12 -34.32 1.29
CA GLN A 1108 -3.51 -34.48 1.75
C GLN A 1108 -3.95 -35.94 1.77
N VAL A 1109 -3.41 -36.79 0.89
CA VAL A 1109 -3.93 -38.16 0.72
C VAL A 1109 -2.97 -39.28 1.11
N GLY A 1110 -1.66 -39.02 1.23
CA GLY A 1110 -0.70 -39.97 1.80
C GLY A 1110 0.73 -39.83 1.30
N VAL A 1111 1.68 -40.37 2.08
CA VAL A 1111 3.11 -40.40 1.74
C VAL A 1111 3.62 -41.84 1.73
N VAL A 1112 4.33 -42.24 0.69
CA VAL A 1112 4.97 -43.57 0.58
C VAL A 1112 6.47 -43.39 0.38
N VAL A 1113 7.27 -44.03 1.22
CA VAL A 1113 8.69 -44.27 0.96
C VAL A 1113 8.79 -45.69 0.39
N SER A 1114 9.04 -45.78 -0.91
CA SER A 1114 8.97 -47.03 -1.65
C SER A 1114 9.99 -48.08 -1.19
N LYS A 1115 9.70 -49.35 -1.50
CA LYS A 1115 10.55 -50.51 -1.17
C LYS A 1115 12.00 -50.29 -1.59
N ASN A 1116 12.94 -50.61 -0.69
CA ASN A 1116 14.38 -50.46 -0.87
C ASN A 1116 14.91 -49.02 -1.09
N THR A 1117 14.08 -47.99 -1.05
CA THR A 1117 14.52 -46.59 -1.21
C THR A 1117 15.43 -46.15 -0.06
N GLN A 1118 16.59 -45.58 -0.38
CA GLN A 1118 17.52 -45.03 0.62
C GLN A 1118 17.42 -43.49 0.64
N VAL A 1119 16.87 -42.94 1.73
CA VAL A 1119 16.74 -41.50 1.92
C VAL A 1119 17.78 -41.05 2.95
N ASP A 1120 18.96 -40.70 2.46
CA ASP A 1120 20.01 -40.08 3.28
C ASP A 1120 19.83 -38.55 3.27
N VAL A 1121 19.36 -38.01 4.39
CA VAL A 1121 19.08 -36.59 4.57
C VAL A 1121 20.36 -35.91 5.06
N THR A 1122 20.97 -35.09 4.20
CA THR A 1122 22.23 -34.40 4.52
C THR A 1122 22.15 -32.93 4.13
N MET A 1123 22.96 -32.11 4.79
CA MET A 1123 23.03 -30.67 4.53
C MET A 1123 24.39 -30.30 3.93
N PRO A 1124 24.58 -30.41 2.59
CA PRO A 1124 25.73 -29.77 1.94
C PRO A 1124 25.71 -28.26 2.22
N VAL A 1125 26.87 -27.71 2.49
CA VAL A 1125 27.05 -26.29 2.86
C VAL A 1125 28.05 -25.63 1.93
N TYR A 1126 28.02 -24.30 1.87
CA TYR A 1126 29.09 -23.54 1.25
C TYR A 1126 30.29 -23.41 2.20
N ARG A 1127 31.50 -23.53 1.66
CA ARG A 1127 32.73 -23.14 2.35
C ARG A 1127 33.57 -22.21 1.50
N THR A 1128 34.41 -21.43 2.17
CA THR A 1128 35.46 -20.64 1.51
C THR A 1128 36.63 -21.52 1.11
N THR A 1129 37.37 -21.03 0.11
CA THR A 1129 38.65 -21.57 -0.36
C THR A 1129 39.71 -20.48 -0.27
N ALA A 1130 40.97 -20.80 -0.59
CA ALA A 1130 42.01 -19.78 -0.70
C ALA A 1130 41.67 -18.69 -1.74
N ALA A 1131 40.92 -19.05 -2.79
CA ALA A 1131 40.50 -18.12 -3.84
C ALA A 1131 39.47 -17.10 -3.32
N SER A 1132 38.67 -17.41 -2.29
CA SER A 1132 37.65 -16.49 -1.77
C SER A 1132 38.22 -15.13 -1.39
N TYR A 1133 39.45 -15.08 -0.86
CA TYR A 1133 40.11 -13.85 -0.42
C TYR A 1133 40.42 -12.86 -1.54
N THR A 1134 40.45 -13.32 -2.79
CA THR A 1134 40.72 -12.48 -3.98
C THR A 1134 39.48 -12.18 -4.81
N VAL A 1135 38.33 -12.80 -4.52
CA VAL A 1135 37.09 -12.55 -5.26
C VAL A 1135 36.49 -11.18 -4.89
N PRO A 1136 36.27 -10.27 -5.86
CA PRO A 1136 35.71 -8.95 -5.59
C PRO A 1136 34.26 -8.99 -5.07
N THR A 1137 33.89 -7.99 -4.27
CA THR A 1137 32.50 -7.73 -3.85
C THR A 1137 31.56 -7.69 -5.06
N GLY A 1138 30.37 -8.31 -4.92
CA GLY A 1138 29.36 -8.34 -5.98
C GLY A 1138 29.51 -9.46 -7.01
N SER A 1139 30.59 -10.25 -6.95
CA SER A 1139 30.74 -11.44 -7.79
C SER A 1139 29.69 -12.51 -7.46
N ASP A 1140 29.45 -13.44 -8.39
CA ASP A 1140 28.58 -14.59 -8.12
C ASP A 1140 29.16 -15.40 -6.93
N PRO A 1141 28.37 -15.68 -5.87
CA PRO A 1141 28.83 -16.47 -4.72
C PRO A 1141 29.50 -17.80 -5.10
N ALA A 1142 29.08 -18.45 -6.19
CA ALA A 1142 29.67 -19.72 -6.65
C ALA A 1142 31.13 -19.57 -7.14
N THR A 1143 31.59 -18.34 -7.41
CA THR A 1143 33.01 -18.07 -7.72
C THR A 1143 33.87 -17.95 -6.46
N ALA A 1144 33.26 -17.57 -5.34
CA ALA A 1144 33.94 -17.39 -4.06
C ALA A 1144 33.77 -18.60 -3.13
N LEU A 1145 32.73 -19.39 -3.31
CA LEU A 1145 32.32 -20.45 -2.40
C LEU A 1145 32.21 -21.77 -3.16
N GLU A 1146 32.61 -22.86 -2.51
CA GLU A 1146 32.40 -24.21 -3.05
C GLU A 1146 31.40 -24.99 -2.17
N VAL A 1147 30.54 -25.78 -2.82
CA VAL A 1147 29.64 -26.70 -2.13
C VAL A 1147 30.46 -27.87 -1.63
N TRP A 1148 30.31 -28.20 -0.34
CA TRP A 1148 30.91 -29.40 0.23
C TRP A 1148 30.00 -30.02 1.29
N THR A 1149 30.17 -31.31 1.50
CA THR A 1149 29.54 -32.03 2.61
C THR A 1149 30.64 -32.41 3.60
N PRO A 1150 30.72 -31.77 4.79
CA PRO A 1150 31.73 -32.12 5.78
C PRO A 1150 31.65 -33.60 6.17
N PRO A 1151 32.76 -34.25 6.53
CA PRO A 1151 32.73 -35.53 7.25
C PRO A 1151 31.88 -35.42 8.52
N LEU A 1152 31.26 -36.52 8.96
CA LEU A 1152 30.36 -36.51 10.13
C LEU A 1152 31.04 -35.92 11.38
N TYR A 1153 32.30 -36.27 11.60
CA TYR A 1153 33.15 -35.72 12.65
C TYR A 1153 34.43 -35.15 12.05
N GLN A 1154 34.78 -33.92 12.44
CA GLN A 1154 35.98 -33.23 11.99
C GLN A 1154 36.76 -32.68 13.17
N GLU A 1155 38.08 -32.85 13.16
CA GLU A 1155 38.97 -32.27 14.17
C GLU A 1155 39.19 -30.78 13.90
N ASN A 1156 38.95 -29.95 14.91
CA ASN A 1156 39.38 -28.55 14.93
C ASN A 1156 40.77 -28.47 15.58
N VAL A 1157 41.80 -28.44 14.74
CA VAL A 1157 43.22 -28.44 15.17
C VAL A 1157 43.54 -27.25 16.09
N SER A 1158 42.85 -26.12 15.96
CA SER A 1158 43.10 -24.93 16.77
C SER A 1158 42.54 -25.02 18.20
N THR A 1159 41.49 -25.83 18.40
CA THR A 1159 40.85 -26.03 19.71
C THR A 1159 41.05 -27.44 20.28
N GLY A 1160 41.60 -28.38 19.50
CA GLY A 1160 41.75 -29.78 19.87
C GLY A 1160 40.43 -30.52 20.06
N GLN A 1161 39.33 -30.03 19.44
CA GLN A 1161 37.98 -30.58 19.62
C GLN A 1161 37.49 -31.29 18.36
N LEU A 1162 36.81 -32.43 18.53
CA LEU A 1162 36.01 -33.07 17.50
C LEU A 1162 34.66 -32.35 17.38
N MET A 1163 34.41 -31.75 16.22
CA MET A 1163 33.15 -31.10 15.89
C MET A 1163 32.32 -32.04 15.01
N GLN A 1164 31.09 -32.29 15.42
CA GLN A 1164 30.12 -32.96 14.56
C GLN A 1164 29.57 -31.97 13.51
N ARG A 1165 29.39 -32.41 12.26
CA ARG A 1165 28.75 -31.58 11.24
C ARG A 1165 27.28 -31.31 11.62
N ALA A 1166 26.78 -30.15 11.20
CA ALA A 1166 25.35 -29.88 11.24
C ALA A 1166 24.62 -30.76 10.21
N GLY A 1167 23.45 -31.27 10.58
CA GLY A 1167 22.63 -32.10 9.71
C GLY A 1167 21.35 -31.42 9.25
N ALA A 1168 20.50 -32.18 8.57
CA ALA A 1168 19.15 -31.77 8.21
C ALA A 1168 18.09 -32.70 8.83
N SER A 1169 16.95 -32.11 9.21
CA SER A 1169 15.81 -32.84 9.76
C SER A 1169 14.75 -33.09 8.67
N LEU A 1170 13.99 -34.18 8.82
CA LEU A 1170 12.93 -34.58 7.91
C LEU A 1170 11.60 -34.65 8.65
N LYS A 1171 10.56 -34.07 8.07
CA LYS A 1171 9.19 -34.15 8.55
C LYS A 1171 8.29 -34.64 7.42
N LEU A 1172 7.55 -35.71 7.70
CA LEU A 1172 6.54 -36.30 6.82
C LEU A 1172 5.19 -36.18 7.49
N THR A 1173 4.24 -35.48 6.87
CA THR A 1173 2.89 -35.32 7.42
C THR A 1173 1.78 -35.60 6.43
N THR A 1174 0.61 -35.98 6.96
CA THR A 1174 -0.65 -35.89 6.23
C THR A 1174 -1.52 -34.75 6.76
N ASP A 1175 -2.35 -34.16 5.92
CA ASP A 1175 -3.21 -33.03 6.29
C ASP A 1175 -4.21 -33.44 7.39
N PRO A 1176 -4.27 -32.71 8.52
CA PRO A 1176 -5.19 -33.02 9.60
C PRO A 1176 -6.68 -32.93 9.23
N ASN A 1177 -7.01 -32.20 8.17
CA ASN A 1177 -8.38 -32.00 7.69
C ASN A 1177 -8.77 -32.96 6.54
N ALA A 1178 -7.86 -33.84 6.10
CA ALA A 1178 -8.14 -34.77 5.01
C ALA A 1178 -9.16 -35.86 5.39
N ALA A 1179 -10.02 -36.22 4.44
CA ALA A 1179 -11.03 -37.27 4.61
C ALA A 1179 -10.40 -38.66 4.87
N ASN A 1180 -11.08 -39.50 5.66
CA ASN A 1180 -10.67 -40.85 6.10
C ASN A 1180 -9.79 -41.62 5.08
N GLY A 1181 -8.59 -42.02 5.49
CA GLY A 1181 -7.68 -42.91 4.75
C GLY A 1181 -6.40 -42.25 4.19
N SER A 1182 -6.00 -41.10 4.73
CA SER A 1182 -4.63 -40.59 4.60
C SER A 1182 -3.67 -41.47 5.41
N GLY A 1183 -2.49 -41.77 4.88
CA GLY A 1183 -1.55 -42.66 5.57
C GLY A 1183 -0.09 -42.41 5.19
N ILE A 1184 0.83 -42.88 6.03
CA ILE A 1184 2.26 -42.84 5.75
C ILE A 1184 2.78 -44.28 5.78
N LEU A 1185 3.38 -44.72 4.67
CA LEU A 1185 4.02 -46.03 4.54
C LEU A 1185 5.52 -45.85 4.33
N ILE A 1186 6.32 -46.47 5.20
CA ILE A 1186 7.77 -46.66 4.99
C ILE A 1186 7.95 -48.15 4.71
N ASP A 1187 8.08 -48.50 3.44
CA ASP A 1187 8.00 -49.89 2.97
C ASP A 1187 9.28 -50.70 3.32
N THR A 1188 9.20 -52.01 3.15
CA THR A 1188 10.24 -52.97 3.47
C THR A 1188 11.57 -52.60 2.80
N GLY A 1189 12.65 -52.60 3.57
CA GLY A 1189 13.99 -52.27 3.06
C GLY A 1189 14.22 -50.78 2.76
N ALA A 1190 13.20 -49.92 2.86
CA ALA A 1190 13.38 -48.48 2.83
C ALA A 1190 14.14 -48.02 4.08
N ALA A 1191 14.95 -46.96 3.95
CA ALA A 1191 15.66 -46.37 5.07
C ALA A 1191 15.55 -44.84 5.04
N LEU A 1192 15.14 -44.24 6.17
CA LEU A 1192 15.23 -42.81 6.43
C LEU A 1192 16.39 -42.57 7.38
N ARG A 1193 17.44 -41.87 6.92
CA ARG A 1193 18.63 -41.60 7.71
C ARG A 1193 18.87 -40.10 7.85
N VAL A 1194 19.03 -39.63 9.07
CA VAL A 1194 19.44 -38.26 9.38
C VAL A 1194 20.77 -38.27 10.14
N ASP A 1195 21.48 -37.13 10.14
CA ASP A 1195 22.67 -37.01 10.98
C ASP A 1195 22.30 -37.03 12.48
N PRO A 1196 23.18 -37.53 13.37
CA PRO A 1196 22.92 -37.57 14.81
C PRO A 1196 22.55 -36.19 15.38
N GLY A 1197 21.51 -36.13 16.21
CA GLY A 1197 20.98 -34.89 16.77
C GLY A 1197 19.98 -34.16 15.87
N GLN A 1198 19.69 -34.66 14.66
CA GLN A 1198 18.56 -34.26 13.84
C GLN A 1198 17.34 -35.13 14.12
N SER A 1199 16.17 -34.72 13.64
CA SER A 1199 14.92 -35.44 13.85
C SER A 1199 14.30 -35.94 12.54
N VAL A 1200 13.68 -37.12 12.65
CA VAL A 1200 12.66 -37.59 11.71
C VAL A 1200 11.32 -37.47 12.43
N SER A 1201 10.42 -36.63 11.93
CA SER A 1201 9.06 -36.46 12.46
C SER A 1201 8.07 -37.06 11.48
N ILE A 1202 7.21 -37.95 11.95
CA ILE A 1202 6.16 -38.59 11.15
C ILE A 1202 4.84 -38.37 11.89
N ALA A 1203 3.89 -37.72 11.24
CA ALA A 1203 2.57 -37.50 11.81
C ALA A 1203 1.49 -37.70 10.74
N SER A 1204 0.51 -38.54 11.01
CA SER A 1204 -0.61 -38.77 10.10
C SER A 1204 -1.92 -38.75 10.88
N THR A 1205 -3.00 -38.29 10.24
CA THR A 1205 -4.37 -38.46 10.77
C THR A 1205 -4.94 -39.85 10.54
N GLY A 1206 -4.42 -40.60 9.57
CA GLY A 1206 -4.69 -42.03 9.44
C GLY A 1206 -3.47 -42.90 9.74
N GLN A 1207 -3.40 -44.08 9.12
CA GLN A 1207 -2.43 -45.12 9.51
C GLN A 1207 -0.99 -44.73 9.18
N VAL A 1208 -0.07 -44.99 10.12
CA VAL A 1208 1.38 -44.96 9.90
C VAL A 1208 1.90 -46.40 9.97
N THR A 1209 2.50 -46.89 8.89
CA THR A 1209 3.12 -48.22 8.79
C THR A 1209 4.61 -48.05 8.52
N VAL A 1210 5.45 -48.70 9.34
CA VAL A 1210 6.90 -48.65 9.23
C VAL A 1210 7.45 -50.08 9.15
N ASP A 1211 7.67 -50.56 7.93
CA ASP A 1211 8.29 -51.85 7.62
C ASP A 1211 9.78 -51.70 7.29
N GLY A 1212 10.24 -50.46 7.05
CA GLY A 1212 11.63 -50.09 6.83
C GLY A 1212 12.38 -49.66 8.10
N MET A 1213 13.49 -48.95 7.91
CA MET A 1213 14.36 -48.43 8.97
C MET A 1213 14.26 -46.90 9.09
N ILE A 1214 14.26 -46.39 10.32
CA ILE A 1214 14.43 -44.97 10.63
C ILE A 1214 15.62 -44.87 11.58
N SER A 1215 16.61 -44.04 11.26
CA SER A 1215 17.85 -43.93 12.06
C SER A 1215 18.43 -42.53 12.12
#